data_AF-A0A8H4RWH3-F1
#
_entry.id   AF-A0A8H4RWH3-F1
#
_cell.length_a   1.000
_cell.length_b   1.000
_cell.length_c   1.000
_cell.angle_alpha   90.00
_cell.angle_beta   90.00
_cell.angle_gamma   90.00
#
_symmetry.space_group_name_H-M   'P 1'
#
loop_
_entity.id
_entity.type
_entity.pdbx_description
1 polymer ?
#
loop_
_entity_poly.entity_id
_entity_poly.type
_entity_poly.pdbx_seq_one_letter_code
_entity_poly.pdbx_strand_id
1 'polypeptide(L)'
;MSIIVEQTLPYTSTQLHLDDPKRWSRLFPLMRPSIKPVDIGSGRIVVVDTALVKSKDVLIAAIGSVGNFSSKILSESHLAAFATESFGKETISGQDVAKVLKENGFATENGVVIIRASTKQDLKVSPGLLEICVIGELKLDHIISLLAASNEETKSSFQKLQKLFEHFVKSASRTTTKYHEKKSGNGPSVVHAVEVAQFNSAKEAVDKDLSHLLGSRPPSGEEVVYSIHCSDINGLSRLENNILAHEISEYFARGWAISLCPVPTVFLSAQPKPSNNLANSSGTTPFANPREGASKIQFSDSQIRKMIASGCESVIKAEPSITEYDTIVGDGDCGYTLRDGAKQVLSFIANADLSKLPSTLSDLVDDLEVNMGGTSGALYCIFLSSLAQNLWDASTFPEALKNSLDYLLKYTRARVGDRTCMDCLIPFVEILQKTGDAKKALAEAGKGVETTKKLVAKLGRSSYLDEAATSGVPDPGAYGLLVLLEGMVNANTRFELLNSYPAKPLLDISAWTVLFTVILILVAYDQFSYIVQKGSIAGPSWKIPFIGPFLESMDPKFEEYKGKWASGELSCVSVFHKFVVIASTRDMSRKVFNSPSFVKPCVVDVAHKLLGKTNWVFLDGKAHVDFRKGLNGLFTRRALETYLPGQEEVYNVYFDRFLKVTKDAGNKPVPFMPEFREVMCAVSCRTFVGHYISDEAIKKIADDYYNITAALELVNFPIIIPFTKTWYGKKASDMVLEEFSKCAAKSKVRMAAGGEVSCIMDGWVKVMLDSANYRERQEKGLSMEGIEKPAQLLRDFTDFEISQTVFTFLFASQDATSSACTWLFQTMAQRPDVLDKIRDENLRVRGGNRDLPITMDLMDQMVYTRGAVRELLRYRPPVLMVPYLVKKAFPITDTYTVPKGAMIIPTVWPSLRDPEIYENPDFYDPDRYVTGDAEVKGAKNFLVFGTGPHYCLGQHYAQYNLALMVGKAAMHLDWVHHPTPRSEEIKVFATIFPMDDCPLTFTKRPASS
;
A
#
# COMPACT_ATOMS: atom_id res chain seq x y z
N MET A 1 -17.12 0.78 0.41
CA MET A 1 -16.76 -0.52 -0.19
C MET A 1 -16.40 -0.26 -1.63
N SER A 2 -15.15 -0.51 -2.00
CA SER A 2 -14.67 -0.49 -3.38
C SER A 2 -13.76 -1.70 -3.51
N ILE A 3 -14.27 -2.78 -4.08
CA ILE A 3 -13.46 -3.94 -4.44
C ILE A 3 -13.25 -3.83 -5.96
N ILE A 4 -12.00 -3.62 -6.36
CA ILE A 4 -11.56 -3.77 -7.75
C ILE A 4 -11.01 -5.19 -7.84
N VAL A 5 -11.67 -6.05 -8.61
CA VAL A 5 -11.08 -7.30 -9.08
C VAL A 5 -10.79 -7.11 -10.56
N GLU A 6 -9.52 -6.91 -10.89
CA GLU A 6 -9.01 -7.15 -12.24
C GLU A 6 -8.71 -8.64 -12.39
N GLN A 7 -8.92 -9.18 -13.57
CA GLN A 7 -8.64 -10.57 -13.89
C GLN A 7 -7.11 -10.80 -13.87
N THR A 8 -6.58 -11.40 -12.81
CA THR A 8 -5.13 -11.63 -12.62
C THR A 8 -4.67 -13.06 -12.91
N LEU A 9 -5.52 -13.93 -13.44
CA LEU A 9 -5.12 -15.31 -13.77
C LEU A 9 -4.68 -15.43 -15.24
N PRO A 10 -3.46 -15.93 -15.52
CA PRO A 10 -2.93 -16.09 -16.88
C PRO A 10 -3.49 -17.31 -17.62
N TYR A 11 -4.64 -17.84 -17.19
CA TYR A 11 -5.22 -19.09 -17.69
C TYR A 11 -6.67 -18.89 -18.17
N THR A 12 -6.99 -19.41 -19.34
CA THR A 12 -8.35 -19.51 -19.90
C THR A 12 -9.19 -20.57 -19.15
N SER A 13 -10.53 -20.54 -19.23
CA SER A 13 -11.42 -21.61 -18.69
C SER A 13 -10.96 -22.99 -19.11
N THR A 14 -10.60 -23.09 -20.39
CA THR A 14 -10.18 -24.33 -21.02
C THR A 14 -8.88 -24.86 -20.41
N GLN A 15 -7.95 -23.98 -20.01
CA GLN A 15 -6.72 -24.34 -19.29
C GLN A 15 -6.97 -24.64 -17.79
N LEU A 16 -8.01 -24.04 -17.22
CA LEU A 16 -8.43 -24.28 -15.84
C LEU A 16 -9.38 -25.48 -15.68
N HIS A 17 -9.80 -26.14 -16.76
CA HIS A 17 -10.69 -27.32 -16.73
C HIS A 17 -11.84 -27.19 -15.70
N LEU A 18 -12.47 -26.01 -15.61
CA LEU A 18 -13.43 -25.69 -14.55
C LEU A 18 -14.71 -26.54 -14.65
N ASP A 19 -15.02 -27.02 -15.85
CA ASP A 19 -16.13 -27.91 -16.14
C ASP A 19 -15.88 -29.38 -15.75
N ASP A 20 -14.67 -29.72 -15.27
CA ASP A 20 -14.33 -31.08 -14.82
C ASP A 20 -14.61 -31.23 -13.30
N PRO A 21 -15.68 -31.96 -12.90
CA PRO A 21 -15.99 -32.20 -11.49
C PRO A 21 -14.86 -32.93 -10.76
N LYS A 22 -14.03 -33.70 -11.49
CA LYS A 22 -12.90 -34.42 -10.91
C LYS A 22 -11.77 -33.47 -10.49
N ARG A 23 -11.61 -32.30 -11.12
CA ARG A 23 -10.63 -31.30 -10.67
C ARG A 23 -11.00 -30.73 -9.31
N TRP A 24 -12.26 -30.35 -9.14
CA TRP A 24 -12.79 -29.83 -7.88
C TRP A 24 -12.67 -30.84 -6.73
N SER A 25 -12.99 -32.11 -7.00
CA SER A 25 -12.82 -33.20 -6.04
C SER A 25 -11.39 -33.39 -5.52
N ARG A 26 -10.38 -32.96 -6.29
CA ARG A 26 -8.95 -33.00 -5.91
C ARG A 26 -8.49 -31.74 -5.18
N LEU A 27 -9.04 -30.57 -5.54
CA LEU A 27 -8.68 -29.29 -4.94
C LEU A 27 -9.31 -29.08 -3.56
N PHE A 28 -10.57 -29.49 -3.37
CA PHE A 28 -11.26 -29.24 -2.10
C PHE A 28 -10.61 -29.89 -0.87
N PRO A 29 -10.13 -31.15 -0.93
CA PRO A 29 -9.41 -31.75 0.19
C PRO A 29 -8.08 -31.06 0.51
N LEU A 30 -7.46 -30.38 -0.47
CA LEU A 30 -6.25 -29.59 -0.26
C LEU A 30 -6.55 -28.27 0.46
N MET A 31 -7.73 -27.70 0.24
CA MET A 31 -8.18 -26.45 0.89
C MET A 31 -8.78 -26.68 2.27
N ARG A 32 -9.46 -27.82 2.49
CA ARG A 32 -10.04 -28.20 3.77
C ARG A 32 -9.89 -29.73 3.98
N PRO A 33 -8.94 -30.19 4.79
CA PRO A 33 -8.61 -31.62 4.94
C PRO A 33 -9.75 -32.50 5.46
N SER A 34 -10.76 -31.91 6.12
CA SER A 34 -11.96 -32.63 6.55
C SER A 34 -12.89 -32.99 5.39
N ILE A 35 -12.74 -32.33 4.23
CA ILE A 35 -13.50 -32.61 3.03
C ILE A 35 -12.93 -33.85 2.32
N LYS A 36 -13.81 -34.78 1.99
CA LYS A 36 -13.48 -36.01 1.25
C LYS A 36 -14.39 -36.18 0.03
N PRO A 37 -13.83 -36.40 -1.17
CA PRO A 37 -14.61 -36.76 -2.34
C PRO A 37 -14.98 -38.24 -2.27
N VAL A 38 -16.24 -38.55 -2.57
CA VAL A 38 -16.78 -39.91 -2.63
C VAL A 38 -17.33 -40.13 -4.04
N ASP A 39 -16.72 -41.08 -4.76
CA ASP A 39 -17.20 -41.49 -6.09
C ASP A 39 -18.37 -42.46 -5.93
N ILE A 40 -19.53 -42.11 -6.49
CA ILE A 40 -20.76 -42.92 -6.46
C ILE A 40 -21.00 -43.68 -7.77
N GLY A 41 -19.99 -43.75 -8.65
CA GLY A 41 -20.04 -44.43 -9.94
C GLY A 41 -20.49 -43.53 -11.10
N SER A 42 -20.13 -43.94 -12.33
CA SER A 42 -20.38 -43.20 -13.57
C SER A 42 -19.76 -41.80 -13.63
N GLY A 43 -18.70 -41.55 -12.84
CA GLY A 43 -17.99 -40.28 -12.79
C GLY A 43 -18.70 -39.19 -11.98
N ARG A 44 -19.65 -39.56 -11.11
CA ARG A 44 -20.37 -38.65 -10.21
C ARG A 44 -19.68 -38.64 -8.86
N ILE A 45 -19.38 -37.44 -8.35
CA ILE A 45 -18.64 -37.27 -7.10
C ILE A 45 -19.48 -36.44 -6.14
N VAL A 46 -19.68 -36.96 -4.93
CA VAL A 46 -20.25 -36.24 -3.79
C VAL A 46 -19.11 -35.87 -2.86
N VAL A 47 -19.02 -34.59 -2.50
CA VAL A 47 -17.97 -34.07 -1.63
C VAL A 47 -18.55 -33.95 -0.22
N VAL A 48 -17.91 -34.57 0.77
CA VAL A 48 -18.44 -34.75 2.13
C VAL A 48 -17.51 -34.11 3.15
N ASP A 49 -18.02 -33.31 4.09
CA ASP A 49 -17.22 -32.74 5.17
C ASP A 49 -17.26 -33.61 6.43
N THR A 50 -16.22 -34.43 6.61
CA THR A 50 -16.10 -35.37 7.71
C THR A 50 -16.00 -34.72 9.10
N ALA A 51 -15.82 -33.40 9.19
CA ALA A 51 -15.88 -32.69 10.48
C ALA A 51 -17.28 -32.76 11.11
N LEU A 52 -18.34 -32.91 10.29
CA LEU A 52 -19.74 -32.88 10.74
C LEU A 52 -20.35 -34.26 11.01
N VAL A 53 -19.55 -35.33 10.89
CA VAL A 53 -19.97 -36.72 11.16
C VAL A 53 -20.59 -36.90 12.55
N LYS A 54 -20.15 -36.10 13.53
CA LYS A 54 -20.62 -36.16 14.92
C LYS A 54 -21.76 -35.18 15.24
N SER A 55 -22.25 -34.42 14.26
CA SER A 55 -23.36 -33.50 14.47
C SER A 55 -24.63 -34.26 14.86
N LYS A 56 -25.40 -33.70 15.80
CA LYS A 56 -26.72 -34.21 16.18
C LYS A 56 -27.85 -33.50 15.41
N ASP A 57 -27.52 -32.52 14.58
CA ASP A 57 -28.50 -31.74 13.82
C ASP A 57 -28.98 -32.47 12.58
N VAL A 58 -30.02 -31.92 11.94
CA VAL A 58 -30.42 -32.35 10.60
C VAL A 58 -29.29 -32.02 9.63
N LEU A 59 -28.85 -33.00 8.84
CA LEU A 59 -27.70 -32.83 7.94
C LEU A 59 -28.10 -31.99 6.74
N ILE A 60 -27.30 -30.98 6.38
CA ILE A 60 -27.57 -30.14 5.21
C ILE A 60 -26.59 -30.49 4.10
N ALA A 61 -27.08 -30.65 2.88
CA ALA A 61 -26.26 -30.80 1.69
C ALA A 61 -26.78 -29.95 0.53
N ALA A 62 -25.92 -29.65 -0.44
CA ALA A 62 -26.27 -28.80 -1.58
C ALA A 62 -25.94 -29.46 -2.94
N ILE A 63 -26.80 -29.25 -3.94
CA ILE A 63 -26.62 -29.79 -5.30
C ILE A 63 -26.86 -28.67 -6.32
N GLY A 64 -25.98 -28.56 -7.31
CA GLY A 64 -26.05 -27.49 -8.31
C GLY A 64 -25.03 -27.67 -9.42
N SER A 65 -25.12 -26.88 -10.49
CA SER A 65 -24.08 -26.88 -11.52
C SER A 65 -22.85 -26.08 -11.07
N VAL A 66 -21.73 -26.30 -11.75
CA VAL A 66 -20.60 -25.36 -11.71
C VAL A 66 -21.14 -23.96 -12.07
N GLY A 67 -20.82 -22.96 -11.24
CA GLY A 67 -21.34 -21.59 -11.33
C GLY A 67 -22.62 -21.27 -10.55
N ASN A 68 -23.26 -22.23 -9.89
CA ASN A 68 -24.44 -21.98 -9.03
C ASN A 68 -24.12 -21.94 -7.52
N PHE A 69 -22.85 -22.14 -7.15
CA PHE A 69 -22.39 -22.16 -5.78
C PHE A 69 -21.48 -20.95 -5.51
N SER A 70 -21.82 -20.18 -4.47
CA SER A 70 -20.93 -19.14 -3.96
C SER A 70 -19.80 -19.73 -3.11
N SER A 71 -18.76 -18.95 -2.85
CA SER A 71 -17.68 -19.36 -1.94
C SER A 71 -18.13 -19.58 -0.49
N LYS A 72 -19.31 -19.08 -0.10
CA LYS A 72 -19.86 -19.31 1.24
C LYS A 72 -20.10 -20.79 1.52
N ILE A 73 -20.31 -21.61 0.47
CA ILE A 73 -20.41 -23.06 0.61
C ILE A 73 -19.17 -23.68 1.28
N LEU A 74 -18.01 -22.99 1.23
CA LEU A 74 -16.74 -23.42 1.81
C LEU A 74 -16.52 -22.89 3.22
N SER A 75 -17.08 -21.74 3.56
CA SER A 75 -16.97 -21.12 4.89
C SER A 75 -17.99 -21.64 5.90
N GLU A 76 -19.12 -22.18 5.43
CA GLU A 76 -20.23 -22.56 6.28
C GLU A 76 -19.96 -23.87 7.04
N SER A 77 -20.05 -23.81 8.36
CA SER A 77 -19.76 -24.93 9.27
C SER A 77 -20.89 -25.96 9.35
N HIS A 78 -22.00 -25.78 8.65
CA HIS A 78 -23.20 -26.63 8.78
C HIS A 78 -23.51 -27.47 7.53
N LEU A 79 -22.73 -27.35 6.45
CA LEU A 79 -22.93 -28.10 5.21
C LEU A 79 -22.16 -29.43 5.25
N ALA A 80 -22.88 -30.54 5.39
CA ALA A 80 -22.33 -31.89 5.49
C ALA A 80 -21.83 -32.45 4.14
N ALA A 81 -22.47 -32.06 3.02
CA ALA A 81 -22.02 -32.47 1.70
C ALA A 81 -22.44 -31.49 0.59
N PHE A 82 -21.76 -31.54 -0.54
CA PHE A 82 -22.25 -30.93 -1.77
C PHE A 82 -21.87 -31.76 -3.01
N ALA A 83 -22.62 -31.57 -4.09
CA ALA A 83 -22.38 -32.25 -5.36
C ALA A 83 -22.57 -31.30 -6.55
N THR A 84 -21.72 -31.45 -7.56
CA THR A 84 -21.83 -30.70 -8.81
C THR A 84 -22.48 -31.55 -9.91
N GLU A 85 -23.39 -30.96 -10.69
CA GLU A 85 -24.07 -31.62 -11.81
C GLU A 85 -23.74 -30.91 -13.15
N SER A 86 -23.44 -31.67 -14.20
CA SER A 86 -23.31 -31.15 -15.56
C SER A 86 -24.63 -31.31 -16.33
N PHE A 87 -25.07 -30.27 -17.04
CA PHE A 87 -26.27 -30.33 -17.89
C PHE A 87 -26.17 -31.50 -18.88
N GLY A 88 -27.17 -32.40 -18.89
CA GLY A 88 -27.29 -33.50 -19.87
C GLY A 88 -26.70 -34.87 -19.47
N LYS A 89 -26.25 -35.05 -18.22
CA LYS A 89 -25.89 -36.37 -17.65
C LYS A 89 -26.91 -36.83 -16.60
N GLU A 90 -26.87 -38.11 -16.21
CA GLU A 90 -27.72 -38.66 -15.13
C GLU A 90 -27.55 -37.83 -13.84
N THR A 91 -28.66 -37.27 -13.34
CA THR A 91 -28.72 -36.40 -12.16
C THR A 91 -28.42 -37.15 -10.87
N ILE A 92 -27.67 -36.52 -9.95
CA ILE A 92 -27.42 -37.01 -8.60
C ILE A 92 -28.70 -36.78 -7.79
N SER A 93 -29.32 -37.86 -7.32
CA SER A 93 -30.54 -37.73 -6.52
C SER A 93 -30.21 -37.33 -5.08
N GLY A 94 -31.16 -36.69 -4.39
CA GLY A 94 -31.00 -36.42 -2.95
C GLY A 94 -30.82 -37.71 -2.13
N GLN A 95 -31.36 -38.84 -2.61
CA GLN A 95 -31.18 -40.16 -1.99
C GLN A 95 -29.74 -40.67 -2.13
N ASP A 96 -29.08 -40.39 -3.26
CA ASP A 96 -27.67 -40.76 -3.44
C ASP A 96 -26.78 -40.02 -2.43
N VAL A 97 -27.03 -38.73 -2.21
CA VAL A 97 -26.29 -37.92 -1.22
C VAL A 97 -26.55 -38.41 0.20
N ALA A 98 -27.81 -38.69 0.56
CA ALA A 98 -28.15 -39.24 1.88
C ALA A 98 -27.48 -40.61 2.12
N LYS A 99 -27.43 -41.47 1.08
CA LYS A 99 -26.73 -42.75 1.14
C LYS A 99 -25.22 -42.56 1.36
N VAL A 100 -24.59 -41.65 0.63
CA VAL A 100 -23.16 -41.31 0.79
C VAL A 100 -22.85 -40.84 2.20
N LEU A 101 -23.67 -39.93 2.75
CA LEU A 101 -23.52 -39.46 4.12
C LEU A 101 -23.59 -40.62 5.11
N LYS A 102 -24.59 -41.49 4.97
CA LYS A 102 -24.74 -42.67 5.84
C LYS A 102 -23.53 -43.62 5.75
N GLU A 103 -23.04 -43.91 4.55
CA GLU A 103 -21.88 -44.78 4.32
C GLU A 103 -20.57 -44.19 4.88
N ASN A 104 -20.50 -42.86 5.04
CA ASN A 104 -19.35 -42.15 5.61
C ASN A 104 -19.52 -41.82 7.10
N GLY A 105 -20.47 -42.48 7.79
CA GLY A 105 -20.58 -42.47 9.24
C GLY A 105 -21.48 -41.37 9.83
N PHE A 106 -22.20 -40.62 9.01
CA PHE A 106 -23.11 -39.57 9.48
C PHE A 106 -24.43 -40.16 10.01
N ALA A 107 -24.93 -39.57 11.10
CA ALA A 107 -26.24 -39.86 11.68
C ALA A 107 -27.37 -39.29 10.81
N THR A 108 -27.84 -40.09 9.84
CA THR A 108 -28.90 -39.68 8.90
C THR A 108 -30.32 -39.85 9.47
N GLU A 109 -30.46 -40.48 10.64
CA GLU A 109 -31.72 -40.71 11.34
C GLU A 109 -32.45 -39.43 11.76
N ASN A 110 -31.72 -38.31 11.94
CA ASN A 110 -32.31 -37.00 12.24
C ASN A 110 -32.83 -36.29 10.99
N GLY A 111 -32.58 -36.86 9.80
CA GLY A 111 -33.01 -36.36 8.50
C GLY A 111 -31.92 -35.62 7.73
N VAL A 112 -32.10 -35.53 6.42
CA VAL A 112 -31.19 -34.85 5.50
C VAL A 112 -31.95 -33.79 4.71
N VAL A 113 -31.41 -32.58 4.65
CA VAL A 113 -31.88 -31.47 3.81
C VAL A 113 -30.98 -31.34 2.60
N ILE A 114 -31.56 -31.33 1.40
CA ILE A 114 -30.88 -31.08 0.14
C ILE A 114 -31.33 -29.73 -0.41
N ILE A 115 -30.40 -28.79 -0.57
CA ILE A 115 -30.63 -27.51 -1.22
C ILE A 115 -30.18 -27.64 -2.67
N ARG A 116 -31.12 -27.66 -3.62
CA ARG A 116 -30.83 -27.82 -5.03
C ARG A 116 -31.01 -26.52 -5.81
N ALA A 117 -30.00 -26.09 -6.55
CA ALA A 117 -30.15 -25.05 -7.57
C ALA A 117 -30.96 -25.62 -8.76
N SER A 118 -32.08 -24.97 -9.11
CA SER A 118 -33.03 -25.43 -10.12
C SER A 118 -33.62 -24.26 -10.92
N THR A 119 -34.25 -24.57 -12.05
CA THR A 119 -34.99 -23.58 -12.86
C THR A 119 -36.36 -23.22 -12.27
N LYS A 120 -36.84 -23.98 -11.27
CA LYS A 120 -38.09 -23.75 -10.55
C LYS A 120 -37.88 -23.84 -9.04
N GLN A 121 -38.64 -23.04 -8.30
CA GLN A 121 -38.65 -23.09 -6.84
C GLN A 121 -39.71 -24.09 -6.38
N ASP A 122 -39.31 -25.09 -5.60
CA ASP A 122 -40.17 -26.22 -5.19
C ASP A 122 -39.64 -26.84 -3.88
N LEU A 123 -40.49 -27.58 -3.17
CA LEU A 123 -40.12 -28.33 -1.96
C LEU A 123 -40.64 -29.76 -2.05
N LYS A 124 -39.74 -30.73 -2.05
CA LYS A 124 -40.06 -32.16 -2.08
C LYS A 124 -39.76 -32.79 -0.73
N VAL A 125 -40.74 -33.48 -0.16
CA VAL A 125 -40.61 -34.14 1.14
C VAL A 125 -40.70 -35.65 0.94
N SER A 126 -39.73 -36.38 1.48
CA SER A 126 -39.69 -37.84 1.56
C SER A 126 -39.30 -38.27 2.98
N PRO A 127 -39.55 -39.52 3.40
CA PRO A 127 -39.20 -39.97 4.75
C PRO A 127 -37.70 -39.76 5.04
N GLY A 128 -37.39 -38.85 5.98
CA GLY A 128 -36.01 -38.51 6.35
C GLY A 128 -35.22 -37.68 5.33
N LEU A 129 -35.84 -37.19 4.25
CA LEU A 129 -35.18 -36.39 3.21
C LEU A 129 -36.07 -35.21 2.78
N LEU A 130 -35.54 -34.01 2.89
CA LEU A 130 -36.20 -32.76 2.50
C LEU A 130 -35.39 -32.09 1.39
N GLU A 131 -35.96 -31.93 0.20
CA GLU A 131 -35.25 -31.35 -0.94
C GLU A 131 -35.91 -30.01 -1.35
N ILE A 132 -35.21 -28.90 -1.11
CA ILE A 132 -35.64 -27.56 -1.50
C ILE A 132 -34.94 -27.14 -2.80
N CYS A 133 -35.72 -26.93 -3.84
CA CYS A 133 -35.27 -26.38 -5.12
C CYS A 133 -35.38 -24.86 -5.11
N VAL A 134 -34.33 -24.14 -5.50
CA VAL A 134 -34.31 -22.67 -5.57
C VAL A 134 -33.75 -22.15 -6.88
N ILE A 135 -34.27 -20.98 -7.30
CA ILE A 135 -33.90 -20.34 -8.56
C ILE A 135 -32.72 -19.39 -8.36
N GLY A 136 -31.56 -19.82 -8.87
CA GLY A 136 -30.32 -19.05 -8.90
C GLY A 136 -29.56 -18.99 -7.56
N GLU A 137 -28.27 -18.67 -7.67
CA GLU A 137 -27.29 -18.65 -6.57
C GLU A 137 -27.73 -17.85 -5.34
N LEU A 138 -28.25 -16.63 -5.53
CA LEU A 138 -28.66 -15.75 -4.41
C LEU A 138 -29.69 -16.38 -3.46
N LYS A 139 -30.66 -17.13 -3.99
CA LYS A 139 -31.68 -17.79 -3.15
C LYS A 139 -31.12 -19.05 -2.48
N LEU A 140 -30.16 -19.71 -3.12
CA LEU A 140 -29.41 -20.82 -2.52
C LEU A 140 -28.60 -20.32 -1.32
N ASP A 141 -27.85 -19.23 -1.48
CA ASP A 141 -27.09 -18.61 -0.39
C ASP A 141 -27.98 -18.06 0.73
N HIS A 142 -29.13 -17.46 0.37
CA HIS A 142 -30.08 -16.98 1.37
C HIS A 142 -30.59 -18.14 2.24
N ILE A 143 -30.89 -19.31 1.67
CA ILE A 143 -31.30 -20.49 2.47
C ILE A 143 -30.16 -20.96 3.37
N ILE A 144 -28.92 -21.01 2.86
CA ILE A 144 -27.76 -21.43 3.66
C ILE A 144 -27.57 -20.47 4.85
N SER A 145 -27.61 -19.15 4.62
CA SER A 145 -27.51 -18.15 5.68
C SER A 145 -28.69 -18.21 6.66
N LEU A 146 -29.91 -18.45 6.15
CA LEU A 146 -31.11 -18.58 6.97
C LEU A 146 -31.03 -19.80 7.89
N LEU A 147 -30.47 -20.91 7.39
CA LEU A 147 -30.19 -22.11 8.19
C LEU A 147 -29.15 -21.84 9.28
N ALA A 148 -28.04 -21.17 8.94
CA ALA A 148 -27.02 -20.80 9.92
C ALA A 148 -27.59 -19.92 11.04
N ALA A 149 -28.48 -18.99 10.69
CA ALA A 149 -29.15 -18.08 11.64
C ALA A 149 -30.34 -18.71 12.39
N SER A 150 -30.80 -19.90 11.99
CA SER A 150 -31.91 -20.58 12.67
C SER A 150 -31.51 -21.03 14.07
N ASN A 151 -32.47 -21.05 14.99
CA ASN A 151 -32.21 -21.52 16.36
C ASN A 151 -31.98 -23.04 16.40
N GLU A 152 -31.32 -23.53 17.46
CA GLU A 152 -30.94 -24.95 17.62
C GLU A 152 -32.13 -25.92 17.56
N GLU A 153 -33.28 -25.54 18.13
CA GLU A 153 -34.49 -26.36 18.07
C GLU A 153 -35.03 -26.49 16.63
N THR A 154 -34.86 -25.46 15.82
CA THR A 154 -35.19 -25.50 14.40
C THR A 154 -34.17 -26.36 13.65
N LYS A 155 -32.86 -26.16 13.85
CA LYS A 155 -31.78 -26.93 13.20
C LYS A 155 -31.81 -28.43 13.50
N SER A 156 -32.26 -28.82 14.69
CA SER A 156 -32.37 -30.22 15.14
C SER A 156 -33.72 -30.87 14.82
N SER A 157 -34.70 -30.12 14.29
CA SER A 157 -36.05 -30.63 14.00
C SER A 157 -36.37 -30.61 12.51
N PHE A 158 -36.43 -31.82 11.91
CA PHE A 158 -36.80 -32.01 10.52
C PHE A 158 -38.16 -31.36 10.16
N GLN A 159 -39.15 -31.44 11.08
CA GLN A 159 -40.46 -30.84 10.88
C GLN A 159 -40.44 -29.30 10.92
N LYS A 160 -39.60 -28.69 11.76
CA LYS A 160 -39.47 -27.22 11.82
C LYS A 160 -38.74 -26.69 10.60
N LEU A 161 -37.68 -27.36 10.14
CA LEU A 161 -37.00 -27.03 8.88
C LEU A 161 -37.93 -27.14 7.68
N GLN A 162 -38.78 -28.18 7.64
CA GLN A 162 -39.81 -28.28 6.61
C GLN A 162 -40.72 -27.05 6.60
N LYS A 163 -41.24 -26.62 7.76
CA LYS A 163 -42.10 -25.43 7.85
C LYS A 163 -41.37 -24.13 7.46
N LEU A 164 -40.11 -23.98 7.88
CA LEU A 164 -39.27 -22.83 7.52
C LEU A 164 -39.10 -22.72 6.00
N PHE A 165 -38.81 -23.84 5.34
CA PHE A 165 -38.62 -23.88 3.89
C PHE A 165 -39.92 -23.77 3.10
N GLU A 166 -41.03 -24.33 3.60
CA GLU A 166 -42.36 -24.07 3.04
C GLU A 166 -42.68 -22.57 3.08
N HIS A 167 -42.31 -21.89 4.17
CA HIS A 167 -42.47 -20.44 4.29
C HIS A 167 -41.57 -19.72 3.28
N PHE A 168 -40.28 -20.05 3.23
CA PHE A 168 -39.32 -19.46 2.29
C PHE A 168 -39.75 -19.63 0.83
N VAL A 169 -40.22 -20.81 0.44
CA VAL A 169 -40.71 -21.07 -0.93
C VAL A 169 -41.94 -20.22 -1.25
N LYS A 170 -42.82 -19.97 -0.28
CA LYS A 170 -44.05 -19.19 -0.47
C LYS A 170 -43.83 -17.67 -0.41
N SER A 171 -42.90 -17.20 0.42
CA SER A 171 -42.78 -15.77 0.78
C SER A 171 -41.48 -15.09 0.32
N ALA A 172 -40.45 -15.85 -0.07
CA ALA A 172 -39.16 -15.24 -0.48
C ALA A 172 -39.28 -14.51 -1.83
N SER A 173 -39.14 -13.19 -1.77
CA SER A 173 -39.08 -12.30 -2.91
C SER A 173 -37.62 -12.02 -3.31
N ARG A 174 -37.38 -11.71 -4.59
CA ARG A 174 -36.07 -11.33 -5.10
C ARG A 174 -36.22 -10.10 -6.00
N THR A 175 -35.30 -9.16 -5.87
CA THR A 175 -35.07 -8.12 -6.87
C THR A 175 -33.64 -8.22 -7.40
N THR A 176 -33.44 -7.80 -8.65
CA THR A 176 -32.14 -7.77 -9.30
C THR A 176 -32.00 -6.48 -10.07
N THR A 177 -30.96 -5.70 -9.77
CA THR A 177 -30.69 -4.43 -10.46
C THR A 177 -29.48 -4.63 -11.40
N LYS A 178 -29.70 -4.59 -12.72
CA LYS A 178 -28.65 -4.59 -13.77
C LYS A 178 -28.39 -3.17 -14.26
N TYR A 179 -27.12 -2.82 -14.52
CA TYR A 179 -26.65 -1.44 -14.64
C TYR A 179 -26.46 -1.03 -16.09
N HIS A 180 -26.94 0.17 -16.47
CA HIS A 180 -26.64 0.84 -17.73
C HIS A 180 -26.53 2.36 -17.54
N GLU A 181 -25.70 3.01 -18.37
CA GLU A 181 -25.28 4.42 -18.22
C GLU A 181 -26.35 5.48 -18.56
N LYS A 182 -27.49 5.13 -19.19
CA LYS A 182 -28.58 6.09 -19.48
C LYS A 182 -29.98 5.52 -19.24
N LYS A 183 -30.88 6.38 -18.76
CA LYS A 183 -32.28 6.06 -18.43
C LYS A 183 -33.11 5.86 -19.70
N SER A 184 -33.67 4.67 -19.87
CA SER A 184 -34.65 4.33 -20.91
C SER A 184 -35.95 3.86 -20.24
N GLY A 185 -37.01 4.66 -20.31
CA GLY A 185 -38.37 4.32 -19.83
C GLY A 185 -38.70 4.67 -18.37
N ASN A 186 -39.87 4.18 -17.90
CA ASN A 186 -40.43 4.45 -16.56
C ASN A 186 -39.75 3.68 -15.40
N GLY A 187 -38.56 3.12 -15.63
CA GLY A 187 -37.76 2.43 -14.61
C GLY A 187 -36.91 3.39 -13.76
N PRO A 188 -36.37 2.92 -12.61
CA PRO A 188 -35.53 3.72 -11.71
C PRO A 188 -34.23 4.21 -12.37
N SER A 189 -33.75 5.37 -11.92
CA SER A 189 -32.54 6.06 -12.43
C SER A 189 -31.26 5.48 -11.82
N VAL A 190 -30.13 5.54 -12.55
CA VAL A 190 -28.78 5.13 -12.09
C VAL A 190 -27.82 6.33 -12.10
N VAL A 191 -26.94 6.45 -11.08
CA VAL A 191 -25.77 7.37 -11.05
C VAL A 191 -24.56 6.63 -10.44
N HIS A 192 -23.38 6.77 -11.05
CA HIS A 192 -22.10 6.25 -10.56
C HIS A 192 -21.54 7.09 -9.42
N ALA A 193 -20.88 6.46 -8.43
CA ALA A 193 -20.29 7.15 -7.29
C ALA A 193 -18.78 7.00 -7.09
N VAL A 194 -18.04 8.07 -7.37
CA VAL A 194 -16.63 8.28 -7.04
C VAL A 194 -16.50 9.33 -5.92
N GLU A 195 -17.51 10.19 -5.75
CA GLU A 195 -17.58 11.23 -4.72
C GLU A 195 -18.74 11.01 -3.73
N VAL A 196 -18.69 11.66 -2.56
CA VAL A 196 -19.69 11.55 -1.48
C VAL A 196 -21.12 11.83 -1.96
N ALA A 197 -21.31 12.77 -2.89
CA ALA A 197 -22.62 13.13 -3.42
C ALA A 197 -23.29 11.98 -4.20
N GLN A 198 -22.50 11.23 -4.95
CA GLN A 198 -23.00 10.12 -5.75
C GLN A 198 -23.23 8.86 -4.89
N PHE A 199 -22.46 8.68 -3.80
CA PHE A 199 -22.68 7.62 -2.81
C PHE A 199 -24.06 7.79 -2.15
N ASN A 200 -24.46 9.03 -1.87
CA ASN A 200 -25.79 9.35 -1.36
C ASN A 200 -26.89 8.99 -2.38
N SER A 201 -26.68 9.21 -3.68
CA SER A 201 -27.64 8.79 -4.71
C SER A 201 -27.78 7.28 -4.87
N ALA A 202 -26.69 6.51 -4.73
CA ALA A 202 -26.74 5.05 -4.73
C ALA A 202 -27.47 4.52 -3.47
N LYS A 203 -27.23 5.15 -2.32
CA LYS A 203 -27.95 4.87 -1.07
C LYS A 203 -29.45 5.12 -1.21
N GLU A 204 -29.87 6.23 -1.82
CA GLU A 204 -31.28 6.55 -2.09
C GLU A 204 -31.94 5.55 -3.05
N ALA A 205 -31.20 5.03 -4.04
CA ALA A 205 -31.72 4.00 -4.96
C ALA A 205 -31.97 2.66 -4.23
N VAL A 206 -31.03 2.22 -3.39
CA VAL A 206 -31.21 1.02 -2.55
C VAL A 206 -32.35 1.22 -1.56
N ASP A 207 -32.45 2.38 -0.93
CA ASP A 207 -33.52 2.70 0.03
C ASP A 207 -34.90 2.70 -0.64
N LYS A 208 -34.99 3.19 -1.88
CA LYS A 208 -36.21 3.12 -2.70
C LYS A 208 -36.59 1.69 -3.07
N ASP A 209 -35.63 0.87 -3.49
CA ASP A 209 -35.88 -0.54 -3.83
C ASP A 209 -36.29 -1.36 -2.60
N LEU A 210 -35.66 -1.11 -1.45
CA LEU A 210 -36.03 -1.70 -0.16
C LEU A 210 -37.44 -1.26 0.27
N SER A 211 -37.75 0.03 0.14
CA SER A 211 -39.07 0.60 0.46
C SER A 211 -40.16 0.05 -0.44
N HIS A 212 -39.88 -0.18 -1.73
CA HIS A 212 -40.80 -0.82 -2.65
C HIS A 212 -41.07 -2.28 -2.25
N LEU A 213 -40.03 -3.04 -1.90
CA LEU A 213 -40.16 -4.42 -1.44
C LEU A 213 -40.94 -4.53 -0.12
N LEU A 214 -40.70 -3.61 0.82
CA LEU A 214 -41.37 -3.57 2.12
C LEU A 214 -42.81 -3.01 2.04
N GLY A 215 -43.13 -2.20 1.02
CA GLY A 215 -44.45 -1.58 0.84
C GLY A 215 -45.53 -2.52 0.28
N SER A 216 -45.15 -3.66 -0.29
CA SER A 216 -46.09 -4.61 -0.89
C SER A 216 -46.47 -5.79 0.04
N ARG A 217 -47.54 -5.58 0.82
CA ARG A 217 -48.46 -6.57 1.48
C ARG A 217 -48.17 -7.00 2.95
N PRO A 218 -49.13 -7.70 3.60
CA PRO A 218 -50.23 -7.18 4.41
C PRO A 218 -50.03 -7.47 5.92
N PRO A 219 -50.85 -6.91 6.83
CA PRO A 219 -50.70 -7.17 8.26
C PRO A 219 -51.15 -8.59 8.59
N SER A 220 -50.22 -9.53 8.77
CA SER A 220 -50.51 -10.78 9.50
C SER A 220 -50.21 -10.54 10.97
N GLY A 221 -51.14 -10.92 11.86
CA GLY A 221 -51.02 -10.75 13.32
C GLY A 221 -49.94 -11.61 14.00
N GLU A 222 -48.96 -12.14 13.24
CA GLU A 222 -47.80 -12.85 13.76
C GLU A 222 -46.57 -11.95 13.65
N GLU A 223 -45.76 -11.92 14.70
CA GLU A 223 -44.50 -11.19 14.74
C GLU A 223 -43.51 -11.86 13.76
N VAL A 224 -43.10 -11.13 12.72
CA VAL A 224 -42.21 -11.63 11.67
C VAL A 224 -40.88 -10.87 11.69
N VAL A 225 -39.79 -11.60 11.47
CA VAL A 225 -38.45 -11.05 11.21
C VAL A 225 -38.21 -11.10 9.71
N TYR A 226 -37.72 -10.02 9.13
CA TYR A 226 -37.28 -10.03 7.74
C TYR A 226 -35.86 -10.55 7.63
N SER A 227 -35.71 -11.74 7.05
CA SER A 227 -34.42 -12.22 6.60
C SER A 227 -34.08 -11.56 5.26
N ILE A 228 -32.98 -10.81 5.24
CA ILE A 228 -32.52 -10.07 4.07
C ILE A 228 -31.13 -10.58 3.73
N HIS A 229 -31.01 -11.17 2.55
CA HIS A 229 -29.74 -11.57 2.00
C HIS A 229 -29.41 -10.68 0.80
N CYS A 230 -28.29 -9.97 0.90
CA CYS A 230 -27.74 -9.16 -0.18
C CYS A 230 -26.45 -9.80 -0.68
N SER A 231 -26.28 -9.84 -1.99
CA SER A 231 -25.02 -10.21 -2.62
C SER A 231 -24.61 -9.10 -3.59
N ASP A 232 -23.36 -8.66 -3.48
CA ASP A 232 -22.66 -8.00 -4.58
C ASP A 232 -22.45 -9.08 -5.63
N ILE A 233 -22.76 -8.80 -6.89
CA ILE A 233 -22.56 -9.75 -8.00
C ILE A 233 -21.07 -10.17 -8.12
N ASN A 234 -20.15 -9.63 -7.31
CA ASN A 234 -18.73 -10.05 -7.21
C ASN A 234 -18.21 -10.37 -5.78
N GLY A 235 -19.06 -10.80 -4.83
CA GLY A 235 -18.67 -11.03 -3.42
C GLY A 235 -17.74 -12.22 -3.13
N LEU A 236 -16.48 -12.19 -3.60
CA LEU A 236 -15.45 -13.21 -3.34
C LEU A 236 -14.23 -12.66 -2.56
N SER A 237 -13.69 -13.45 -1.63
CA SER A 237 -12.43 -13.19 -0.92
C SER A 237 -11.21 -13.22 -1.85
N ARG A 238 -10.06 -12.71 -1.39
CA ARG A 238 -8.82 -12.61 -2.19
C ARG A 238 -8.30 -13.96 -2.69
N LEU A 239 -8.52 -15.04 -1.94
CA LEU A 239 -8.15 -16.40 -2.34
C LEU A 239 -9.12 -16.96 -3.40
N GLU A 240 -10.39 -16.57 -3.33
CA GLU A 240 -11.45 -17.00 -4.24
C GLU A 240 -11.38 -16.32 -5.61
N ASN A 241 -10.93 -15.06 -5.64
CA ASN A 241 -10.56 -14.38 -6.89
C ASN A 241 -9.44 -15.10 -7.67
N ASN A 242 -8.63 -15.92 -7.00
CA ASN A 242 -7.59 -16.72 -7.66
C ASN A 242 -8.10 -18.07 -8.19
N ILE A 243 -9.34 -18.48 -7.89
CA ILE A 243 -9.85 -19.82 -8.21
C ILE A 243 -11.06 -19.76 -9.17
N LEU A 244 -11.91 -18.72 -9.11
CA LEU A 244 -13.19 -18.65 -9.84
C LEU A 244 -13.26 -17.57 -10.95
N ALA A 245 -12.14 -16.90 -11.26
CA ALA A 245 -12.10 -15.69 -12.10
C ALA A 245 -12.55 -15.84 -13.57
N HIS A 246 -12.97 -17.01 -14.03
CA HIS A 246 -13.36 -17.20 -15.42
C HIS A 246 -14.86 -16.98 -15.68
N GLU A 247 -15.77 -17.52 -14.85
CA GLU A 247 -17.22 -17.39 -15.10
C GLU A 247 -17.73 -15.94 -14.93
N ILE A 248 -17.02 -15.12 -14.14
CA ILE A 248 -17.36 -13.71 -13.90
C ILE A 248 -17.07 -12.83 -15.13
N SER A 249 -16.19 -13.28 -16.04
CA SER A 249 -15.77 -12.45 -17.18
C SER A 249 -16.82 -12.31 -18.28
N GLU A 250 -17.81 -13.19 -18.36
CA GLU A 250 -18.87 -13.11 -19.39
C GLU A 250 -20.12 -12.31 -18.94
N TYR A 251 -20.23 -11.96 -17.66
CA TYR A 251 -21.37 -11.20 -17.12
C TYR A 251 -20.91 -9.92 -16.43
N PHE A 252 -20.22 -9.03 -17.15
CA PHE A 252 -19.97 -7.65 -16.70
C PHE A 252 -21.25 -6.80 -16.72
N ALA A 253 -22.17 -7.09 -15.80
CA ALA A 253 -23.16 -6.15 -15.30
C ALA A 253 -22.98 -6.08 -13.78
N ARG A 254 -22.14 -5.15 -13.30
CA ARG A 254 -21.93 -4.92 -11.86
C ARG A 254 -23.27 -4.55 -11.24
N GLY A 255 -23.70 -5.23 -10.19
CA GLY A 255 -24.90 -4.84 -9.45
C GLY A 255 -25.12 -5.57 -8.15
N TRP A 256 -26.25 -5.29 -7.49
CA TRP A 256 -26.65 -5.94 -6.25
C TRP A 256 -27.93 -6.71 -6.48
N ALA A 257 -28.01 -7.88 -5.87
CA ALA A 257 -29.24 -8.66 -5.83
C ALA A 257 -29.65 -8.83 -4.36
N ILE A 258 -30.93 -8.57 -4.08
CA ILE A 258 -31.49 -8.66 -2.74
C ILE A 258 -32.58 -9.72 -2.75
N SER A 259 -32.44 -10.68 -1.85
CA SER A 259 -33.44 -11.70 -1.55
C SER A 259 -34.00 -11.39 -0.17
N LEU A 260 -35.31 -11.26 -0.06
CA LEU A 260 -36.00 -10.88 1.18
C LEU A 260 -37.09 -11.89 1.46
N CYS A 261 -37.06 -12.45 2.67
CA CYS A 261 -38.04 -13.41 3.16
C CYS A 261 -38.54 -12.94 4.53
N PRO A 262 -39.83 -12.61 4.70
CA PRO A 262 -40.40 -12.56 6.04
C PRO A 262 -40.35 -13.97 6.62
N VAL A 263 -39.99 -14.10 7.89
CA VAL A 263 -39.89 -15.39 8.59
C VAL A 263 -40.54 -15.20 9.97
N PRO A 264 -41.46 -16.08 10.39
CA PRO A 264 -42.00 -16.04 11.74
C PRO A 264 -40.88 -16.06 12.78
N THR A 265 -40.95 -15.16 13.78
CA THR A 265 -39.89 -14.98 14.80
C THR A 265 -39.51 -16.29 15.48
N VAL A 266 -40.44 -17.24 15.64
CA VAL A 266 -40.22 -18.56 16.28
C VAL A 266 -39.09 -19.39 15.66
N PHE A 267 -38.76 -19.20 14.38
CA PHE A 267 -37.65 -19.92 13.73
C PHE A 267 -36.27 -19.29 14.01
N LEU A 268 -36.25 -18.00 14.34
CA LEU A 268 -35.05 -17.17 14.49
C LEU A 268 -34.91 -16.59 15.91
N SER A 269 -35.87 -16.83 16.78
CA SER A 269 -35.89 -16.28 18.15
C SER A 269 -34.70 -16.82 18.92
N ALA A 270 -34.00 -15.93 19.62
CA ALA A 270 -32.98 -16.31 20.57
C ALA A 270 -33.59 -17.32 21.55
N GLN A 271 -32.89 -18.44 21.75
CA GLN A 271 -33.29 -19.40 22.78
C GLN A 271 -33.30 -18.67 24.13
N PRO A 272 -34.26 -18.95 25.02
CA PRO A 272 -34.06 -18.64 26.43
C PRO A 272 -32.71 -19.20 26.85
N LYS A 273 -31.92 -18.43 27.61
CA LYS A 273 -30.62 -18.84 28.15
C LYS A 273 -30.73 -20.32 28.59
N PRO A 274 -29.92 -21.25 28.04
CA PRO A 274 -30.08 -22.66 28.38
C PRO A 274 -30.05 -22.82 29.89
N SER A 275 -31.09 -23.42 30.47
CA SER A 275 -31.06 -23.78 31.89
C SER A 275 -29.87 -24.72 32.08
N ASN A 276 -29.02 -24.39 33.04
CA ASN A 276 -27.71 -25.00 33.26
C ASN A 276 -27.82 -26.49 33.67
N ASN A 277 -28.16 -27.36 32.72
CA ASN A 277 -28.37 -28.80 32.95
C ASN A 277 -27.07 -29.61 32.93
N LEU A 278 -25.92 -28.96 32.70
CA LEU A 278 -24.59 -29.53 32.95
C LEU A 278 -24.28 -29.71 34.45
N ALA A 279 -25.20 -29.31 35.34
CA ALA A 279 -25.09 -29.61 36.76
C ALA A 279 -25.47 -31.06 37.15
N ASN A 280 -26.14 -31.84 36.28
CA ASN A 280 -26.82 -33.07 36.72
C ASN A 280 -26.53 -34.37 35.95
N SER A 281 -25.51 -34.46 35.07
CA SER A 281 -25.13 -35.75 34.45
C SER A 281 -23.64 -36.09 34.62
N SER A 282 -23.36 -36.76 35.74
CA SER A 282 -22.28 -37.73 36.02
C SER A 282 -20.92 -37.55 35.31
N GLY A 283 -19.92 -37.05 36.05
CA GLY A 283 -18.51 -37.38 35.79
C GLY A 283 -17.47 -36.42 36.37
N THR A 284 -17.79 -35.14 36.48
CA THR A 284 -16.90 -34.10 37.03
C THR A 284 -17.73 -32.98 37.62
N THR A 285 -17.32 -32.48 38.78
CA THR A 285 -18.03 -31.56 39.69
C THR A 285 -18.72 -30.38 38.97
N PRO A 286 -20.01 -30.09 39.25
CA PRO A 286 -20.76 -28.98 38.67
C PRO A 286 -20.17 -27.60 39.03
N PHE A 287 -20.07 -26.68 38.07
CA PHE A 287 -19.86 -25.25 38.38
C PHE A 287 -21.17 -24.69 38.96
N ALA A 288 -21.25 -24.73 40.30
CA ALA A 288 -22.38 -24.30 41.12
C ALA A 288 -22.58 -22.78 41.12
N ASN A 289 -23.79 -22.38 41.49
CA ASN A 289 -24.31 -21.05 41.88
C ASN A 289 -23.30 -19.92 42.15
N PRO A 290 -23.66 -18.64 41.89
CA PRO A 290 -22.82 -17.49 42.22
C PRO A 290 -22.33 -17.58 43.68
N ARG A 291 -21.01 -17.74 43.84
CA ARG A 291 -20.35 -17.75 45.15
C ARG A 291 -20.48 -16.34 45.73
N GLU A 292 -21.27 -16.20 46.79
CA GLU A 292 -21.22 -15.02 47.65
C GLU A 292 -20.06 -15.17 48.64
N GLY A 293 -18.99 -14.43 48.39
CA GLY A 293 -17.80 -14.34 49.26
C GLY A 293 -17.04 -13.05 48.97
N ALA A 294 -16.02 -12.72 49.77
CA ALA A 294 -15.06 -11.68 49.42
C ALA A 294 -13.80 -12.35 48.85
N SER A 295 -13.32 -11.91 47.68
CA SER A 295 -12.03 -12.37 47.16
C SER A 295 -10.92 -12.06 48.18
N LYS A 296 -9.93 -12.95 48.27
CA LYS A 296 -8.72 -12.70 49.08
C LYS A 296 -7.86 -11.55 48.52
N ILE A 297 -8.09 -11.16 47.27
CA ILE A 297 -7.43 -10.04 46.59
C ILE A 297 -8.37 -8.84 46.60
N GLN A 298 -7.87 -7.69 47.04
CA GLN A 298 -8.61 -6.43 46.93
C GLN A 298 -8.35 -5.78 45.57
N PHE A 299 -9.42 -5.41 44.87
CA PHE A 299 -9.35 -4.76 43.56
C PHE A 299 -9.76 -3.30 43.66
N SER A 300 -8.96 -2.40 43.09
CA SER A 300 -9.31 -1.00 42.92
C SER A 300 -9.99 -0.82 41.56
N ASP A 301 -11.26 -0.40 41.57
CA ASP A 301 -12.00 -0.14 40.33
C ASP A 301 -11.23 0.80 39.40
N SER A 302 -10.74 1.92 39.92
CA SER A 302 -10.04 2.92 39.11
C SER A 302 -8.74 2.40 38.49
N GLN A 303 -7.97 1.57 39.21
CA GLN A 303 -6.75 0.97 38.69
C GLN A 303 -7.05 -0.08 37.63
N ILE A 304 -7.97 -1.01 37.91
CA ILE A 304 -8.34 -2.09 36.99
C ILE A 304 -9.00 -1.53 35.72
N ARG A 305 -9.94 -0.59 35.87
CA ARG A 305 -10.59 0.11 34.76
C ARG A 305 -9.58 0.76 33.84
N LYS A 306 -8.61 1.48 34.42
CA LYS A 306 -7.56 2.15 33.66
C LYS A 306 -6.67 1.16 32.91
N MET A 307 -6.30 0.04 33.55
CA MET A 307 -5.50 -1.02 32.91
C MET A 307 -6.26 -1.62 31.72
N ILE A 308 -7.50 -2.08 31.93
CA ILE A 308 -8.33 -2.71 30.89
C ILE A 308 -8.59 -1.72 29.75
N ALA A 309 -8.97 -0.48 30.07
CA ALA A 309 -9.26 0.54 29.05
C ALA A 309 -8.02 0.86 28.20
N SER A 310 -6.87 1.08 28.83
CA SER A 310 -5.60 1.35 28.14
C SER A 310 -5.18 0.19 27.23
N GLY A 311 -5.38 -1.05 27.68
CA GLY A 311 -5.18 -2.25 26.85
C GLY A 311 -6.11 -2.28 25.63
N CYS A 312 -7.42 -2.12 25.85
CA CYS A 312 -8.43 -2.18 24.79
C CYS A 312 -8.25 -1.06 23.75
N GLU A 313 -7.98 0.17 24.19
CA GLU A 313 -7.68 1.29 23.30
C GLU A 313 -6.42 1.05 22.45
N SER A 314 -5.39 0.42 23.05
CA SER A 314 -4.17 0.06 22.33
C SER A 314 -4.44 -0.97 21.23
N VAL A 315 -5.27 -1.98 21.51
CA VAL A 315 -5.70 -2.98 20.51
C VAL A 315 -6.52 -2.34 19.40
N ILE A 316 -7.50 -1.49 19.75
CA ILE A 316 -8.32 -0.77 18.75
C ILE A 316 -7.45 0.07 17.82
N LYS A 317 -6.42 0.74 18.37
CA LYS A 317 -5.46 1.52 17.59
C LYS A 317 -4.55 0.66 16.71
N ALA A 318 -4.17 -0.52 17.18
CA ALA A 318 -3.29 -1.44 16.46
C ALA A 318 -4.03 -2.35 15.45
N GLU A 319 -5.37 -2.35 15.45
CA GLU A 319 -6.19 -3.19 14.57
C GLU A 319 -5.72 -3.20 13.11
N PRO A 320 -5.45 -2.06 12.44
CA PRO A 320 -5.02 -2.08 11.04
C PRO A 320 -3.74 -2.91 10.81
N SER A 321 -2.78 -2.86 11.74
CA SER A 321 -1.54 -3.64 11.66
C SER A 321 -1.76 -5.12 11.99
N ILE A 322 -2.65 -5.43 12.93
CA ILE A 322 -3.02 -6.82 13.26
C ILE A 322 -3.71 -7.46 12.05
N THR A 323 -4.67 -6.75 11.44
CA THR A 323 -5.36 -7.16 10.21
C THR A 323 -4.40 -7.29 9.03
N GLU A 324 -3.42 -6.38 8.89
CA GLU A 324 -2.39 -6.47 7.86
C GLU A 324 -1.54 -7.75 7.99
N TYR A 325 -1.07 -8.07 9.20
CA TYR A 325 -0.33 -9.31 9.44
C TYR A 325 -1.19 -10.54 9.18
N ASP A 326 -2.43 -10.55 9.68
CA ASP A 326 -3.37 -11.65 9.46
C ASP A 326 -3.79 -11.81 8.00
N THR A 327 -3.81 -10.73 7.22
CA THR A 327 -4.04 -10.83 5.76
C THR A 327 -2.89 -11.55 5.04
N ILE A 328 -1.68 -11.52 5.60
CA ILE A 328 -0.51 -12.18 5.02
C ILE A 328 -0.45 -13.65 5.45
N VAL A 329 -0.74 -13.94 6.73
CA VAL A 329 -0.50 -15.26 7.31
C VAL A 329 -1.77 -15.99 7.79
N GLY A 330 -2.94 -15.45 7.50
CA GLY A 330 -4.26 -15.95 7.89
C GLY A 330 -5.33 -15.51 6.89
N ASP A 331 -6.55 -15.27 7.36
CA ASP A 331 -7.70 -14.87 6.53
C ASP A 331 -8.11 -13.40 6.70
N GLY A 332 -7.39 -12.64 7.52
CA GLY A 332 -7.58 -11.20 7.69
C GLY A 332 -8.73 -10.81 8.62
N ASP A 333 -9.22 -11.72 9.45
CA ASP A 333 -10.30 -11.49 10.42
C ASP A 333 -9.81 -11.16 11.84
N CYS A 334 -8.54 -11.42 12.15
CA CYS A 334 -8.01 -11.38 13.51
C CYS A 334 -8.07 -9.98 14.12
N GLY A 335 -7.65 -8.95 13.39
CA GLY A 335 -7.67 -7.58 13.88
C GLY A 335 -9.09 -7.07 14.14
N TYR A 336 -10.03 -7.36 13.25
CA TYR A 336 -11.45 -7.03 13.44
C TYR A 336 -12.02 -7.71 14.69
N THR A 337 -11.76 -9.01 14.85
CA THR A 337 -12.19 -9.80 16.01
C THR A 337 -11.67 -9.22 17.32
N LEU A 338 -10.38 -8.87 17.39
CA LEU A 338 -9.77 -8.29 18.59
C LEU A 338 -10.28 -6.87 18.88
N ARG A 339 -10.49 -6.04 17.85
CA ARG A 339 -11.03 -4.69 18.00
C ARG A 339 -12.48 -4.71 18.50
N ASP A 340 -13.31 -5.58 17.94
CA ASP A 340 -14.72 -5.63 18.30
C ASP A 340 -14.89 -6.22 19.70
N GLY A 341 -14.09 -7.23 20.06
CA GLY A 341 -13.95 -7.66 21.45
C GLY A 341 -13.50 -6.53 22.39
N ALA A 342 -12.48 -5.74 22.01
CA ALA A 342 -12.01 -4.61 22.82
C ALA A 342 -13.08 -3.50 22.99
N LYS A 343 -13.85 -3.20 21.95
CA LYS A 343 -14.99 -2.25 22.05
C LYS A 343 -16.08 -2.77 22.97
N GLN A 344 -16.37 -4.07 22.90
CA GLN A 344 -17.36 -4.69 23.76
C GLN A 344 -16.93 -4.63 25.23
N VAL A 345 -15.67 -4.98 25.52
CA VAL A 345 -15.11 -4.85 26.87
C VAL A 345 -15.21 -3.40 27.37
N LEU A 346 -14.83 -2.40 26.56
CA LEU A 346 -14.94 -0.99 26.94
C LEU A 346 -16.38 -0.57 27.25
N SER A 347 -17.34 -1.01 26.42
CA SER A 347 -18.77 -0.75 26.62
C SER A 347 -19.27 -1.40 27.91
N PHE A 348 -18.93 -2.66 28.15
CA PHE A 348 -19.32 -3.40 29.34
C PHE A 348 -18.77 -2.76 30.61
N ILE A 349 -17.46 -2.49 30.65
CA ILE A 349 -16.83 -1.99 31.88
C ILE A 349 -17.32 -0.59 32.22
N ALA A 350 -17.76 0.24 31.26
CA ALA A 350 -18.16 1.63 31.47
C ALA A 350 -19.14 1.80 32.66
N ASN A 351 -20.04 0.83 32.86
CA ASN A 351 -21.04 0.85 33.93
C ASN A 351 -20.86 -0.27 34.97
N ALA A 352 -19.84 -1.12 34.82
CA ALA A 352 -19.61 -2.25 35.73
C ALA A 352 -18.82 -1.83 36.98
N ASP A 353 -19.05 -2.52 38.10
CA ASP A 353 -18.26 -2.38 39.34
C ASP A 353 -17.05 -3.34 39.31
N LEU A 354 -15.86 -2.81 39.05
CA LEU A 354 -14.63 -3.60 38.95
C LEU A 354 -13.96 -3.84 40.31
N SER A 355 -14.49 -3.28 41.41
CA SER A 355 -14.06 -3.68 42.76
C SER A 355 -14.46 -5.12 43.09
N LYS A 356 -15.46 -5.65 42.38
CA LYS A 356 -15.94 -7.04 42.42
C LYS A 356 -15.47 -7.83 41.20
N LEU A 357 -14.21 -7.67 40.82
CA LEU A 357 -13.63 -8.23 39.59
C LEU A 357 -13.99 -9.70 39.30
N PRO A 358 -14.00 -10.66 40.25
CA PRO A 358 -14.34 -12.05 39.95
C PRO A 358 -15.76 -12.25 39.40
N SER A 359 -16.77 -11.60 39.99
CA SER A 359 -18.15 -11.68 39.50
C SER A 359 -18.33 -10.89 38.21
N THR A 360 -17.76 -9.68 38.15
CA THR A 360 -17.84 -8.80 36.97
C THR A 360 -17.14 -9.42 35.75
N LEU A 361 -16.07 -10.18 35.96
CA LEU A 361 -15.39 -10.92 34.90
C LEU A 361 -16.22 -12.10 34.40
N SER A 362 -16.99 -12.76 35.27
CA SER A 362 -17.91 -13.82 34.85
C SER A 362 -19.02 -13.27 33.94
N ASP A 363 -19.62 -12.15 34.34
CA ASP A 363 -20.65 -11.45 33.55
C ASP A 363 -20.10 -10.94 32.19
N LEU A 364 -18.84 -10.49 32.17
CA LEU A 364 -18.17 -10.09 30.93
C LEU A 364 -17.95 -11.27 29.98
N VAL A 365 -17.63 -12.47 30.50
CA VAL A 365 -17.43 -13.64 29.64
C VAL A 365 -18.74 -14.07 28.98
N ASP A 366 -19.85 -14.08 29.72
CA ASP A 366 -21.19 -14.33 29.15
C ASP A 366 -21.49 -13.40 27.96
N ASP A 367 -21.06 -12.14 28.04
CA ASP A 367 -21.23 -11.14 26.99
C ASP A 367 -20.25 -11.33 25.81
N LEU A 368 -19.01 -11.73 26.09
CA LEU A 368 -18.00 -12.00 25.05
C LEU A 368 -18.24 -13.30 24.30
N GLU A 369 -18.81 -14.35 24.92
CA GLU A 369 -19.13 -15.61 24.24
C GLU A 369 -20.12 -15.44 23.08
N VAL A 370 -21.01 -14.44 23.19
CA VAL A 370 -22.01 -14.13 22.16
C VAL A 370 -21.43 -13.22 21.06
N ASN A 371 -20.56 -12.29 21.44
CA ASN A 371 -20.18 -11.15 20.59
C ASN A 371 -18.75 -11.22 20.04
N MET A 372 -17.88 -12.07 20.59
CA MET A 372 -16.50 -12.25 20.13
C MET A 372 -16.34 -13.54 19.34
N GLY A 373 -16.24 -13.42 18.01
CA GLY A 373 -16.05 -14.56 17.10
C GLY A 373 -14.63 -15.14 17.08
N GLY A 374 -14.45 -16.17 16.25
CA GLY A 374 -13.14 -16.75 15.93
C GLY A 374 -12.53 -17.66 17.01
N THR A 375 -11.44 -18.35 16.65
CA THR A 375 -10.74 -19.29 17.56
C THR A 375 -10.13 -18.57 18.77
N SER A 376 -9.68 -17.33 18.60
CA SER A 376 -9.14 -16.51 19.70
C SER A 376 -10.21 -16.15 20.73
N GLY A 377 -11.45 -15.85 20.31
CA GLY A 377 -12.56 -15.55 21.21
C GLY A 377 -12.85 -16.71 22.18
N ALA A 378 -12.92 -17.94 21.66
CA ALA A 378 -13.11 -19.14 22.49
C ALA A 378 -11.97 -19.36 23.49
N LEU A 379 -10.71 -19.17 23.08
CA LEU A 379 -9.55 -19.32 23.98
C LEU A 379 -9.55 -18.25 25.08
N TYR A 380 -9.92 -17.01 24.76
CA TYR A 380 -10.05 -15.95 25.77
C TYR A 380 -11.20 -16.21 26.72
N CYS A 381 -12.37 -16.65 26.25
CA CYS A 381 -13.49 -17.00 27.13
C CYS A 381 -13.09 -18.11 28.10
N ILE A 382 -12.49 -19.20 27.64
CA ILE A 382 -12.00 -20.30 28.52
C ILE A 382 -11.00 -19.78 29.57
N PHE A 383 -10.06 -18.92 29.16
CA PHE A 383 -9.08 -18.35 30.06
C PHE A 383 -9.72 -17.41 31.10
N LEU A 384 -10.60 -16.51 30.67
CA LEU A 384 -11.26 -15.52 31.51
C LEU A 384 -12.29 -16.16 32.46
N SER A 385 -13.05 -17.17 32.02
CA SER A 385 -13.93 -17.95 32.90
C SER A 385 -13.12 -18.63 34.00
N SER A 386 -11.98 -19.24 33.64
CA SER A 386 -11.10 -19.85 34.62
C SER A 386 -10.50 -18.81 35.57
N LEU A 387 -10.14 -17.63 35.06
CA LEU A 387 -9.59 -16.53 35.86
C LEU A 387 -10.62 -16.01 36.86
N ALA A 388 -11.85 -15.78 36.42
CA ALA A 388 -12.95 -15.36 37.30
C ALA A 388 -13.12 -16.30 38.50
N GLN A 389 -13.02 -17.62 38.28
CA GLN A 389 -13.10 -18.60 39.35
C GLN A 389 -11.87 -18.60 40.26
N ASN A 390 -10.67 -18.57 39.69
CA ASN A 390 -9.42 -18.62 40.45
C ASN A 390 -9.17 -17.36 41.29
N LEU A 391 -9.70 -16.19 40.87
CA LEU A 391 -9.59 -14.95 41.64
C LEU A 391 -10.35 -14.98 42.98
N TRP A 392 -11.26 -15.93 43.21
CA TRP A 392 -11.89 -16.11 44.52
C TRP A 392 -10.92 -16.71 45.55
N ASP A 393 -10.15 -17.72 45.14
CA ASP A 393 -9.42 -18.59 46.05
C ASP A 393 -7.91 -18.30 46.12
N ALA A 394 -7.33 -17.78 45.04
CA ALA A 394 -5.89 -17.50 44.93
C ALA A 394 -5.45 -16.40 45.91
N SER A 395 -4.22 -16.52 46.40
CA SER A 395 -3.61 -15.52 47.29
C SER A 395 -3.03 -14.33 46.53
N THR A 396 -2.68 -14.52 45.25
CA THR A 396 -2.12 -13.45 44.40
C THR A 396 -2.70 -13.48 42.98
N PHE A 397 -2.69 -12.34 42.29
CA PHE A 397 -3.15 -12.26 40.90
C PHE A 397 -2.31 -13.10 39.91
N PRO A 398 -0.96 -13.13 40.01
CA PRO A 398 -0.15 -14.02 39.19
C PRO A 398 -0.48 -15.50 39.38
N GLU A 399 -0.80 -15.91 40.62
CA GLU A 399 -1.18 -17.29 40.93
C GLU A 399 -2.51 -17.66 40.24
N ALA A 400 -3.49 -16.74 40.30
CA ALA A 400 -4.75 -16.91 39.59
C ALA A 400 -4.53 -17.05 38.07
N LEU A 401 -3.69 -16.19 37.47
CA LEU A 401 -3.34 -16.27 36.05
C LEU A 401 -2.65 -17.60 35.68
N LYS A 402 -1.74 -18.09 36.52
CA LYS A 402 -1.05 -19.37 36.29
C LYS A 402 -2.03 -20.54 36.32
N ASN A 403 -2.93 -20.57 37.29
CA ASN A 403 -3.96 -21.61 37.38
C ASN A 403 -4.90 -21.57 36.16
N SER A 404 -5.25 -20.37 35.67
CA SER A 404 -6.07 -20.20 34.47
C SER A 404 -5.35 -20.62 33.19
N LEU A 405 -4.04 -20.35 33.09
CA LEU A 405 -3.24 -20.85 31.98
C LEU A 405 -3.18 -22.38 31.99
N ASP A 406 -2.94 -23.00 33.15
CA ASP A 406 -2.91 -24.47 33.28
C ASP A 406 -4.27 -25.10 32.95
N TYR A 407 -5.36 -24.39 33.23
CA TYR A 407 -6.70 -24.80 32.81
C TYR A 407 -6.86 -24.70 31.29
N LEU A 408 -6.50 -23.57 30.68
CA LEU A 408 -6.57 -23.35 29.23
C LEU A 408 -5.78 -24.41 28.45
N LEU A 409 -4.58 -24.76 28.92
CA LEU A 409 -3.70 -25.74 28.27
C LEU A 409 -4.28 -27.17 28.22
N LYS A 410 -5.37 -27.46 28.94
CA LYS A 410 -6.14 -28.72 28.83
C LYS A 410 -7.07 -28.73 27.62
N TYR A 411 -7.51 -27.56 27.15
CA TYR A 411 -8.48 -27.39 26.07
C TYR A 411 -7.85 -27.00 24.74
N THR A 412 -6.58 -26.57 24.75
CA THR A 412 -5.81 -26.31 23.53
C THR A 412 -4.54 -27.15 23.46
N ARG A 413 -4.20 -27.60 22.25
CA ARG A 413 -2.92 -28.26 21.97
C ARG A 413 -1.78 -27.27 21.72
N ALA A 414 -2.08 -25.98 21.55
CA ALA A 414 -1.08 -24.95 21.25
C ALA A 414 -0.10 -24.75 22.41
N ARG A 415 1.18 -24.70 22.09
CA ARG A 415 2.31 -24.46 23.00
C ARG A 415 3.25 -23.41 22.41
N VAL A 416 4.21 -22.96 23.23
CA VAL A 416 5.31 -22.12 22.73
C VAL A 416 6.04 -22.88 21.63
N GLY A 417 6.27 -22.22 20.50
CA GLY A 417 6.87 -22.80 19.31
C GLY A 417 5.87 -23.27 18.26
N ASP A 418 4.56 -23.13 18.48
CA ASP A 418 3.52 -23.53 17.51
C ASP A 418 3.02 -22.39 16.63
N ARG A 419 3.51 -21.16 16.88
CA ARG A 419 3.12 -19.93 16.19
C ARG A 419 1.64 -19.61 16.40
N THR A 420 1.31 -19.25 17.64
CA THR A 420 -0.04 -18.88 18.09
C THR A 420 0.01 -17.83 19.19
N CYS A 421 -1.14 -17.36 19.67
CA CYS A 421 -1.20 -16.47 20.84
C CYS A 421 -0.53 -17.04 22.11
N MET A 422 -0.31 -18.35 22.19
CA MET A 422 0.41 -18.99 23.30
C MET A 422 1.90 -18.63 23.36
N ASP A 423 2.50 -18.26 22.23
CA ASP A 423 3.86 -17.74 22.17
C ASP A 423 4.00 -16.39 22.90
N CYS A 424 2.89 -15.67 23.09
CA CYS A 424 2.84 -14.48 23.94
C CYS A 424 2.34 -14.78 25.36
N LEU A 425 1.24 -15.56 25.49
CA LEU A 425 0.55 -15.76 26.77
C LEU A 425 1.38 -16.58 27.78
N ILE A 426 2.00 -17.68 27.33
CA ILE A 426 2.73 -18.59 28.23
C ILE A 426 3.96 -17.88 28.83
N PRO A 427 4.85 -17.25 28.04
CA PRO A 427 6.00 -16.55 28.61
C PRO A 427 5.60 -15.41 29.56
N PHE A 428 4.50 -14.70 29.25
CA PHE A 428 4.01 -13.64 30.13
C PHE A 428 3.61 -14.18 31.51
N VAL A 429 2.74 -15.18 31.55
CA VAL A 429 2.19 -15.71 32.81
C VAL A 429 3.25 -16.42 33.64
N GLU A 430 4.13 -17.22 33.03
CA GLU A 430 5.18 -17.95 33.75
C GLU A 430 6.19 -16.99 34.40
N ILE A 431 6.60 -15.95 33.68
CA ILE A 431 7.55 -14.95 34.19
C ILE A 431 6.89 -14.08 35.24
N LEU A 432 5.62 -13.69 35.05
CA LEU A 432 4.88 -12.94 36.05
C LEU A 432 4.71 -13.74 37.35
N GLN A 433 4.39 -15.03 37.26
CA GLN A 433 4.30 -15.90 38.44
C GLN A 433 5.65 -16.08 39.14
N LYS A 434 6.74 -16.23 38.38
CA LYS A 434 8.08 -16.45 38.93
C LYS A 434 8.68 -15.20 39.56
N THR A 435 8.40 -14.01 39.01
CA THR A 435 9.11 -12.78 39.35
C THR A 435 8.25 -11.71 40.00
N GLY A 436 6.92 -11.78 39.86
CA GLY A 436 6.00 -10.70 40.22
C GLY A 436 6.15 -9.42 39.40
N ASP A 437 7.04 -9.40 38.39
CA ASP A 437 7.40 -8.21 37.64
C ASP A 437 6.75 -8.21 36.24
N ALA A 438 5.71 -7.38 36.11
CA ALA A 438 4.93 -7.27 34.88
C ALA A 438 5.74 -6.72 33.68
N LYS A 439 6.80 -5.92 33.91
CA LYS A 439 7.65 -5.42 32.82
C LYS A 439 8.57 -6.51 32.29
N LYS A 440 9.12 -7.35 33.18
CA LYS A 440 9.91 -8.52 32.77
C LYS A 440 9.04 -9.54 32.04
N ALA A 441 7.81 -9.78 32.54
CA ALA A 441 6.84 -10.64 31.86
C ALA A 441 6.51 -10.13 30.45
N LEU A 442 6.29 -8.82 30.30
CA LEU A 442 6.03 -8.19 29.02
C LEU A 442 7.21 -8.32 28.04
N ALA A 443 8.44 -8.16 28.54
CA ALA A 443 9.65 -8.30 27.72
C ALA A 443 9.81 -9.72 27.17
N GLU A 444 9.52 -10.76 27.97
CA GLU A 444 9.57 -12.15 27.52
C GLU A 444 8.42 -12.50 26.57
N ALA A 445 7.22 -11.96 26.81
CA ALA A 445 6.10 -12.06 25.86
C ALA A 445 6.46 -11.47 24.49
N GLY A 446 7.10 -10.29 24.48
CA GLY A 446 7.59 -9.65 23.25
C GLY A 446 8.64 -10.48 22.51
N LYS A 447 9.55 -11.14 23.24
CA LYS A 447 10.50 -12.10 22.62
C LYS A 447 9.76 -13.28 21.99
N GLY A 448 8.74 -13.81 22.66
CA GLY A 448 7.91 -14.90 22.15
C GLY A 448 7.14 -14.51 20.88
N VAL A 449 6.63 -13.28 20.79
CA VAL A 449 6.06 -12.77 19.53
C VAL A 449 7.12 -12.64 18.44
N GLU A 450 8.31 -12.13 18.74
CA GLU A 450 9.37 -11.97 17.74
C GLU A 450 9.88 -13.31 17.19
N THR A 451 9.89 -14.38 18.00
CA THR A 451 10.27 -15.71 17.50
C THR A 451 9.27 -16.26 16.48
N THR A 452 7.97 -15.92 16.59
CA THR A 452 6.94 -16.39 15.64
C THR A 452 7.25 -16.04 14.18
N LYS A 453 7.97 -14.95 13.91
CA LYS A 453 8.41 -14.55 12.56
C LYS A 453 9.26 -15.59 11.84
N LYS A 454 9.87 -16.52 12.59
CA LYS A 454 10.79 -17.55 12.10
C LYS A 454 10.27 -18.96 12.34
N LEU A 455 9.10 -19.11 12.95
CA LEU A 455 8.53 -20.42 13.26
C LEU A 455 7.64 -20.88 12.10
N VAL A 456 7.73 -22.17 11.79
CA VAL A 456 6.76 -22.86 10.95
C VAL A 456 5.49 -23.09 11.77
N ALA A 457 4.35 -22.63 11.27
CA ALA A 457 3.08 -22.78 11.97
C ALA A 457 2.68 -24.26 12.05
N LYS A 458 2.36 -24.73 13.25
CA LYS A 458 1.86 -26.10 13.47
C LYS A 458 0.36 -26.15 13.68
N LEU A 459 -0.23 -25.02 14.07
CA LEU A 459 -1.64 -24.87 14.42
C LEU A 459 -2.14 -23.52 13.89
N GLY A 460 -3.47 -23.39 13.79
CA GLY A 460 -4.11 -22.16 13.31
C GLY A 460 -4.06 -22.01 11.79
N ARG A 461 -4.60 -20.90 11.31
CA ARG A 461 -4.76 -20.63 9.87
C ARG A 461 -3.41 -20.52 9.15
N SER A 462 -2.37 -20.06 9.83
CA SER A 462 -1.01 -20.00 9.28
C SER A 462 -0.40 -21.37 8.97
N SER A 463 -0.90 -22.46 9.55
CA SER A 463 -0.39 -23.81 9.26
C SER A 463 -0.74 -24.34 7.86
N TYR A 464 -1.66 -23.67 7.16
CA TYR A 464 -2.04 -24.00 5.78
C TYR A 464 -1.14 -23.33 4.73
N LEU A 465 -0.20 -22.49 5.15
CA LEU A 465 0.65 -21.69 4.27
C LEU A 465 2.08 -22.23 4.26
N ASP A 466 2.74 -22.14 3.10
CA ASP A 466 4.15 -22.50 2.95
C ASP A 466 5.05 -21.60 3.82
N GLU A 467 6.19 -22.14 4.27
CA GLU A 467 7.16 -21.43 5.12
C GLU A 467 7.60 -20.09 4.50
N ALA A 468 7.72 -20.03 3.17
CA ALA A 468 8.06 -18.81 2.44
C ALA A 468 7.02 -17.69 2.58
N ALA A 469 5.73 -18.02 2.69
CA ALA A 469 4.63 -17.07 2.82
C ALA A 469 4.53 -16.49 4.25
N THR A 470 4.98 -17.25 5.24
CA THR A 470 4.84 -16.92 6.66
C THR A 470 6.12 -16.34 7.27
N SER A 471 7.26 -16.44 6.58
CA SER A 471 8.56 -15.95 7.05
C SER A 471 8.62 -14.42 7.14
N GLY A 472 9.06 -13.90 8.28
CA GLY A 472 9.25 -12.46 8.53
C GLY A 472 8.03 -11.71 9.07
N VAL A 473 6.86 -12.35 9.13
CA VAL A 473 5.61 -11.78 9.64
C VAL A 473 5.28 -12.40 11.01
N PRO A 474 4.98 -11.62 12.06
CA PRO A 474 4.64 -12.19 13.37
C PRO A 474 3.25 -12.85 13.33
N ASP A 475 2.99 -13.78 14.26
CA ASP A 475 1.64 -14.32 14.46
C ASP A 475 0.69 -13.18 14.89
N PRO A 476 -0.43 -12.95 14.17
CA PRO A 476 -1.33 -11.84 14.44
C PRO A 476 -2.04 -11.97 15.79
N GLY A 477 -2.38 -13.19 16.22
CA GLY A 477 -2.98 -13.44 17.53
C GLY A 477 -2.01 -13.18 18.69
N ALA A 478 -0.74 -13.57 18.53
CA ALA A 478 0.32 -13.29 19.50
C ALA A 478 0.66 -11.79 19.56
N TYR A 479 0.75 -11.12 18.41
CA TYR A 479 1.00 -9.69 18.33
C TYR A 479 -0.15 -8.87 18.94
N GLY A 480 -1.41 -9.21 18.62
CA GLY A 480 -2.58 -8.55 19.19
C GLY A 480 -2.66 -8.70 20.72
N LEU A 481 -2.34 -9.88 21.25
CA LEU A 481 -2.26 -10.10 22.69
C LEU A 481 -1.12 -9.30 23.34
N LEU A 482 0.04 -9.20 22.70
CA LEU A 482 1.15 -8.39 23.19
C LEU A 482 0.75 -6.92 23.31
N VAL A 483 0.09 -6.36 22.29
CA VAL A 483 -0.40 -4.97 22.33
C VAL A 483 -1.38 -4.74 23.48
N LEU A 484 -2.29 -5.68 23.73
CA LEU A 484 -3.20 -5.62 24.88
C LEU A 484 -2.42 -5.54 26.20
N LEU A 485 -1.45 -6.45 26.38
CA LEU A 485 -0.61 -6.52 27.59
C LEU A 485 0.28 -5.27 27.75
N GLU A 486 0.85 -4.74 26.67
CA GLU A 486 1.63 -3.50 26.68
C GLU A 486 0.78 -2.33 27.19
N GLY A 487 -0.46 -2.20 26.69
CA GLY A 487 -1.40 -1.18 27.12
C GLY A 487 -1.77 -1.31 28.61
N MET A 488 -1.99 -2.53 29.09
CA MET A 488 -2.34 -2.80 30.49
C MET A 488 -1.17 -2.54 31.46
N VAL A 489 0.04 -3.01 31.13
CA VAL A 489 1.23 -2.89 32.02
C VAL A 489 1.73 -1.45 32.09
N ASN A 490 1.72 -0.72 30.97
CA ASN A 490 2.21 0.66 30.92
C ASN A 490 1.25 1.66 31.61
N ALA A 491 -0.02 1.29 31.82
CA ALA A 491 -1.01 2.12 32.52
C ALA A 491 -0.65 2.35 34.00
N ASN A 492 0.02 1.39 34.64
CA ASN A 492 0.46 1.46 36.05
C ASN A 492 1.75 2.29 36.21
N THR A 493 2.64 2.25 35.22
CA THR A 493 3.95 2.94 35.30
C THR A 493 3.82 4.46 35.25
N ARG A 494 2.75 4.97 34.61
CA ARG A 494 2.44 6.41 34.57
C ARG A 494 1.99 7.00 35.91
N PHE A 495 1.70 6.18 36.94
CA PHE A 495 1.23 6.65 38.25
C PHE A 495 2.30 6.52 39.35
N GLU A 496 3.23 5.55 39.27
CA GLU A 496 4.35 5.46 40.21
C GLU A 496 5.37 6.60 40.06
N LEU A 497 5.55 7.13 38.85
CA LEU A 497 6.37 8.31 38.58
C LEU A 497 5.78 9.62 39.16
N LEU A 498 4.49 9.63 39.52
CA LEU A 498 3.83 10.77 40.15
C LEU A 498 3.80 10.70 41.69
N ASN A 499 4.08 9.54 42.31
CA ASN A 499 3.87 9.32 43.76
C ASN A 499 5.07 8.75 44.53
N SER A 500 6.25 8.60 43.93
CA SER A 500 7.43 7.98 44.59
C SER A 500 8.58 8.96 44.93
N TYR A 501 8.26 10.18 45.36
CA TYR A 501 9.20 11.03 46.10
C TYR A 501 8.59 11.45 47.44
N PRO A 502 9.31 11.30 48.58
CA PRO A 502 8.84 11.82 49.86
C PRO A 502 8.92 13.35 49.82
N ALA A 503 7.77 14.00 49.62
CA ALA A 503 7.67 15.45 49.75
C ALA A 503 7.72 15.82 51.25
N LYS A 504 8.90 16.22 51.73
CA LYS A 504 8.97 17.34 52.68
C LYS A 504 8.57 18.62 51.91
N PRO A 505 7.95 19.60 52.58
CA PRO A 505 7.18 20.63 51.91
C PRO A 505 8.11 21.56 51.13
N LEU A 506 8.05 21.49 49.81
CA LEU A 506 8.70 22.42 48.91
C LEU A 506 7.61 23.12 48.08
N LEU A 507 7.07 24.16 48.73
CA LEU A 507 6.41 25.34 48.18
C LEU A 507 5.19 25.15 47.26
N ASP A 508 4.34 26.17 47.24
CA ASP A 508 3.32 26.43 46.22
C ASP A 508 3.93 26.44 44.80
N ILE A 509 4.17 25.26 44.23
CA ILE A 509 4.63 25.11 42.85
C ILE A 509 3.39 25.16 41.96
N SER A 510 3.14 26.33 41.39
CA SER A 510 2.05 26.54 40.45
C SER A 510 2.14 25.58 39.25
N ALA A 511 1.00 25.28 38.61
CA ALA A 511 0.96 24.50 37.37
C ALA A 511 1.88 25.11 36.27
N TRP A 512 2.05 26.44 36.28
CA TRP A 512 3.01 27.14 35.43
C TRP A 512 4.45 26.75 35.74
N THR A 513 4.82 26.63 37.01
CA THR A 513 6.17 26.19 37.41
C THR A 513 6.44 24.77 36.93
N VAL A 514 5.46 23.85 37.02
CA VAL A 514 5.59 22.49 36.47
C VAL A 514 5.74 22.53 34.94
N LEU A 515 4.89 23.28 34.25
CA LEU A 515 4.96 23.44 32.79
C LEU A 515 6.31 24.01 32.34
N PHE A 516 6.77 25.10 32.96
CA PHE A 516 8.07 25.70 32.65
C PHE A 516 9.22 24.75 32.97
N THR A 517 9.13 23.98 34.06
CA THR A 517 10.16 22.97 34.39
C THR A 517 10.20 21.87 33.34
N VAL A 518 9.05 21.36 32.90
CA VAL A 518 8.98 20.34 31.82
C VAL A 518 9.53 20.91 30.51
N ILE A 519 9.17 22.15 30.15
CA ILE A 519 9.70 22.83 28.95
C ILE A 519 11.22 22.98 29.07
N LEU A 520 11.76 23.41 30.22
CA LEU A 520 13.19 23.54 30.44
C LEU A 520 13.92 22.19 30.36
N ILE A 521 13.35 21.12 30.90
CA ILE A 521 13.91 19.76 30.77
C ILE A 521 13.93 19.32 29.30
N LEU A 522 12.84 19.56 28.55
CA LEU A 522 12.78 19.21 27.12
C LEU A 522 13.78 20.03 26.30
N VAL A 523 13.94 21.33 26.59
CA VAL A 523 14.94 22.21 25.95
C VAL A 523 16.34 21.72 26.28
N ALA A 524 16.62 21.40 27.55
CA ALA A 524 17.92 20.88 27.97
C ALA A 524 18.23 19.53 27.29
N TYR A 525 17.24 18.63 27.20
CA TYR A 525 17.37 17.37 26.47
C TYR A 525 17.64 17.58 24.98
N ASP A 526 16.90 18.47 24.33
CA ASP A 526 17.07 18.81 22.90
C ASP A 526 18.47 19.37 22.61
N GLN A 527 18.96 20.31 23.45
CA GLN A 527 20.31 20.86 23.33
C GLN A 527 21.39 19.83 23.62
N PHE A 528 21.24 19.05 24.69
CA PHE A 528 22.21 18.02 25.05
C PHE A 528 22.31 16.95 23.95
N SER A 529 21.16 16.48 23.45
CA SER A 529 21.09 15.52 22.33
C SER A 529 21.79 16.07 21.08
N TYR A 530 21.55 17.35 20.75
CA TYR A 530 22.23 18.02 19.64
C TYR A 530 23.75 18.12 19.84
N ILE A 531 24.21 18.56 21.02
CA ILE A 531 25.63 18.72 21.32
C ILE A 531 26.36 17.37 21.24
N VAL A 532 25.75 16.30 21.77
CA VAL A 532 26.28 14.94 21.68
C VAL A 532 26.36 14.45 20.23
N GLN A 533 25.32 14.68 19.42
CA GLN A 533 25.31 14.27 18.01
C GLN A 533 26.28 15.10 17.15
N LYS A 534 26.39 16.40 17.42
CA LYS A 534 27.35 17.30 16.77
C LYS A 534 28.78 16.86 17.04
N GLY A 535 29.16 16.64 18.30
CA GLY A 535 30.54 16.33 18.64
C GLY A 535 31.50 17.39 18.08
N SER A 536 32.47 16.94 17.27
CA SER A 536 33.55 17.78 16.73
C SER A 536 33.24 18.50 15.42
N ILE A 537 32.13 18.20 14.74
CA ILE A 537 31.86 18.79 13.40
C ILE A 537 31.37 20.25 13.51
N ALA A 538 31.53 21.00 12.42
CA ALA A 538 31.17 22.42 12.36
C ALA A 538 29.65 22.60 12.48
N GLY A 539 29.22 23.66 13.16
CA GLY A 539 27.80 23.97 13.35
C GLY A 539 27.58 24.85 14.58
N PRO A 540 26.38 25.39 14.77
CA PRO A 540 26.08 26.24 15.92
C PRO A 540 26.42 25.56 17.24
N SER A 541 27.02 26.29 18.19
CA SER A 541 27.24 25.77 19.55
C SER A 541 25.92 25.50 20.28
N TRP A 542 24.91 26.32 19.98
CA TRP A 542 23.54 26.21 20.47
C TRP A 542 22.59 26.36 19.29
N LYS A 543 21.55 25.52 19.23
CA LYS A 543 20.47 25.67 18.24
C LYS A 543 19.26 26.35 18.88
N ILE A 544 18.41 26.98 18.07
CA ILE A 544 17.10 27.40 18.55
C ILE A 544 16.35 26.14 19.02
N PRO A 545 15.89 26.06 20.29
CA PRO A 545 15.33 24.83 20.83
C PRO A 545 14.21 24.26 19.98
N PHE A 546 14.26 22.96 19.76
CA PHE A 546 13.38 22.17 18.90
C PHE A 546 13.48 22.57 17.42
N ILE A 547 13.17 23.81 17.06
CA ILE A 547 12.96 24.21 15.66
C ILE A 547 14.26 24.35 14.85
N GLY A 548 15.36 24.78 15.47
CA GLY A 548 16.60 25.10 14.77
C GLY A 548 16.41 26.15 13.66
N PRO A 549 17.15 26.08 12.54
CA PRO A 549 17.04 27.02 11.41
C PRO A 549 15.83 26.72 10.51
N PHE A 550 14.65 26.56 11.11
CA PHE A 550 13.43 26.21 10.39
C PHE A 550 13.01 27.29 9.37
N LEU A 551 13.09 28.57 9.74
CA LEU A 551 12.73 29.68 8.85
C LEU A 551 13.65 29.77 7.63
N GLU A 552 14.96 29.53 7.81
CA GLU A 552 15.92 29.41 6.70
C GLU A 552 15.56 28.26 5.76
N SER A 553 14.99 27.18 6.29
CA SER A 553 14.57 26.02 5.49
C SER A 553 13.30 26.27 4.68
N MET A 554 12.52 27.31 5.01
CA MET A 554 11.33 27.72 4.25
C MET A 554 11.65 28.63 3.07
N ASP A 555 12.71 29.44 3.17
CA ASP A 555 13.22 30.32 2.11
C ASP A 555 14.73 30.12 1.94
N PRO A 556 15.14 28.99 1.33
CA PRO A 556 16.53 28.59 1.30
C PRO A 556 17.36 29.53 0.43
N LYS A 557 18.35 30.20 1.03
CA LYS A 557 19.26 31.11 0.31
C LYS A 557 20.54 30.40 -0.09
N PHE A 558 20.98 30.64 -1.34
CA PHE A 558 22.18 30.02 -1.88
C PHE A 558 23.45 30.29 -1.04
N GLU A 559 23.60 31.53 -0.55
CA GLU A 559 24.76 31.92 0.27
C GLU A 559 24.82 31.20 1.63
N GLU A 560 23.68 30.78 2.18
CA GLU A 560 23.64 29.98 3.41
C GLU A 560 24.17 28.56 3.19
N TYR A 561 23.89 27.97 2.01
CA TYR A 561 24.49 26.69 1.62
C TYR A 561 26.00 26.82 1.44
N LYS A 562 26.46 27.87 0.74
CA LYS A 562 27.90 28.16 0.61
C LYS A 562 28.57 28.32 1.98
N GLY A 563 27.95 29.06 2.91
CA GLY A 563 28.46 29.21 4.27
C GLY A 563 28.60 27.86 4.98
N LYS A 564 27.60 26.97 4.84
CA LYS A 564 27.65 25.61 5.40
C LYS A 564 28.77 24.76 4.77
N TRP A 565 29.00 24.88 3.47
CA TRP A 565 30.09 24.17 2.78
C TRP A 565 31.47 24.68 3.15
N ALA A 566 31.61 26.01 3.35
CA ALA A 566 32.85 26.65 3.75
C ALA A 566 33.20 26.45 5.23
N SER A 567 32.21 26.12 6.07
CA SER A 567 32.41 25.98 7.52
C SER A 567 33.28 24.79 7.95
N GLY A 568 33.44 23.79 7.08
CA GLY A 568 34.26 22.62 7.32
C GLY A 568 33.92 21.46 6.38
N GLU A 569 34.76 20.42 6.40
CA GLU A 569 34.54 19.21 5.59
C GLU A 569 33.21 18.52 5.92
N LEU A 570 32.88 18.50 7.22
CA LEU A 570 31.57 18.13 7.74
C LEU A 570 31.00 19.30 8.56
N SER A 571 29.75 19.62 8.29
CA SER A 571 28.97 20.55 9.11
C SER A 571 27.61 19.96 9.46
N CYS A 572 26.91 20.53 10.44
CA CYS A 572 25.58 20.07 10.81
C CYS A 572 24.59 21.19 11.07
N VAL A 573 23.33 20.85 10.84
CA VAL A 573 22.16 21.58 11.31
C VAL A 573 21.18 20.59 11.95
N SER A 574 20.32 21.09 12.83
CA SER A 574 19.24 20.29 13.41
C SER A 574 17.95 21.06 13.29
N VAL A 575 16.99 20.51 12.54
CA VAL A 575 15.68 21.10 12.31
C VAL A 575 14.63 20.14 12.89
N PHE A 576 13.84 20.60 13.85
CA PHE A 576 12.99 19.74 14.67
C PHE A 576 13.78 18.57 15.27
N HIS A 577 13.27 17.35 15.11
CA HIS A 577 13.89 16.12 15.57
C HIS A 577 14.92 15.55 14.57
N LYS A 578 15.16 16.23 13.44
CA LYS A 578 16.05 15.74 12.38
C LYS A 578 17.43 16.36 12.53
N PHE A 579 18.41 15.54 12.88
CA PHE A 579 19.83 15.91 12.82
C PHE A 579 20.35 15.68 11.40
N VAL A 580 20.98 16.71 10.83
CA VAL A 580 21.42 16.75 9.43
C VAL A 580 22.92 17.02 9.40
N VAL A 581 23.67 16.14 8.75
CA VAL A 581 25.10 16.29 8.49
C VAL A 581 25.32 16.61 7.02
N ILE A 582 26.12 17.61 6.72
CA ILE A 582 26.45 18.07 5.37
C ILE A 582 27.88 17.64 5.09
N ALA A 583 28.09 16.90 4.01
CA ALA A 583 29.37 16.49 3.49
C ALA A 583 29.77 17.44 2.35
N SER A 584 30.80 18.27 2.61
CA SER A 584 31.18 19.38 1.73
C SER A 584 32.28 18.99 0.73
N THR A 585 33.05 17.93 1.00
CA THR A 585 34.14 17.52 0.12
C THR A 585 33.69 16.52 -0.95
N ARG A 586 34.45 16.45 -2.06
CA ARG A 586 34.27 15.46 -3.12
C ARG A 586 34.29 14.05 -2.55
N ASP A 587 35.31 13.70 -1.78
CA ASP A 587 35.53 12.32 -1.33
C ASP A 587 34.49 11.87 -0.33
N MET A 588 34.05 12.75 0.57
CA MET A 588 32.94 12.44 1.48
C MET A 588 31.65 12.26 0.71
N SER A 589 31.32 13.16 -0.23
CA SER A 589 30.11 13.03 -1.06
C SER A 589 30.10 11.72 -1.85
N ARG A 590 31.23 11.36 -2.47
CA ARG A 590 31.42 10.06 -3.13
C ARG A 590 31.27 8.90 -2.14
N LYS A 591 31.83 9.00 -0.93
CA LYS A 591 31.71 7.97 0.10
C LYS A 591 30.24 7.78 0.49
N VAL A 592 29.44 8.84 0.63
CA VAL A 592 27.99 8.73 0.86
C VAL A 592 27.31 8.00 -0.29
N PHE A 593 27.49 8.47 -1.53
CA PHE A 593 26.86 7.91 -2.72
C PHE A 593 27.18 6.42 -2.94
N ASN A 594 28.40 5.99 -2.57
CA ASN A 594 28.87 4.61 -2.73
C ASN A 594 28.69 3.73 -1.49
N SER A 595 27.93 4.18 -0.47
CA SER A 595 27.70 3.43 0.77
C SER A 595 26.25 2.96 0.97
N PRO A 596 25.66 2.19 0.02
CA PRO A 596 24.26 1.77 0.09
C PRO A 596 23.96 0.86 1.28
N SER A 597 24.97 0.27 1.94
CA SER A 597 24.78 -0.51 3.18
C SER A 597 24.55 0.36 4.41
N PHE A 598 24.94 1.64 4.36
CA PHE A 598 24.83 2.59 5.47
C PHE A 598 23.72 3.61 5.26
N VAL A 599 23.54 4.06 4.02
CA VAL A 599 22.66 5.18 3.67
C VAL A 599 21.74 4.79 2.52
N LYS A 600 20.59 5.47 2.42
CA LYS A 600 19.70 5.39 1.26
C LYS A 600 19.21 6.79 0.89
N PRO A 601 18.95 7.11 -0.40
CA PRO A 601 18.34 8.38 -0.76
C PRO A 601 17.05 8.58 0.01
N CYS A 602 16.75 9.81 0.39
CA CYS A 602 15.47 10.15 0.98
C CYS A 602 14.93 11.45 0.41
N VAL A 603 13.61 11.52 0.32
CA VAL A 603 12.86 12.69 -0.08
C VAL A 603 11.91 13.08 1.04
N VAL A 604 11.26 14.23 0.89
CA VAL A 604 10.21 14.68 1.81
C VAL A 604 9.07 13.67 1.88
N ASP A 605 8.41 13.56 3.04
CA ASP A 605 7.38 12.53 3.31
C ASP A 605 6.30 12.47 2.23
N VAL A 606 5.81 13.64 1.82
CA VAL A 606 4.76 13.82 0.81
C VAL A 606 5.11 13.24 -0.57
N ALA A 607 6.39 13.07 -0.90
CA ALA A 607 6.80 12.49 -2.18
C ALA A 607 6.27 11.07 -2.39
N HIS A 608 6.16 10.26 -1.33
CA HIS A 608 5.57 8.92 -1.41
C HIS A 608 4.07 8.95 -1.74
N LYS A 609 3.41 10.08 -1.47
CA LYS A 609 1.98 10.29 -1.75
C LYS A 609 1.77 10.83 -3.16
N LEU A 610 2.74 11.57 -3.71
CA LEU A 610 2.70 12.07 -5.08
C LEU A 610 3.13 10.97 -6.08
N LEU A 611 4.34 10.44 -5.92
CA LEU A 611 4.92 9.46 -6.86
C LEU A 611 4.37 8.04 -6.69
N GLY A 612 3.68 7.77 -5.56
CA GLY A 612 3.15 6.45 -5.19
C GLY A 612 4.14 5.61 -4.37
N LYS A 613 3.68 5.01 -3.27
CA LYS A 613 4.52 4.31 -2.29
C LYS A 613 5.31 3.12 -2.85
N THR A 614 4.82 2.51 -3.93
CA THR A 614 5.40 1.35 -4.60
C THR A 614 6.38 1.71 -5.71
N ASN A 615 6.59 3.01 -5.98
CA ASN A 615 7.43 3.47 -7.07
C ASN A 615 8.89 3.05 -6.87
N TRP A 616 9.55 2.67 -7.96
CA TRP A 616 10.90 2.10 -7.95
C TRP A 616 11.96 3.02 -7.34
N VAL A 617 11.73 4.35 -7.38
CA VAL A 617 12.61 5.35 -6.78
C VAL A 617 12.73 5.22 -5.26
N PHE A 618 11.76 4.57 -4.60
CA PHE A 618 11.77 4.32 -3.16
C PHE A 618 12.35 2.95 -2.78
N LEU A 619 12.64 2.11 -3.78
CA LEU A 619 13.31 0.83 -3.55
C LEU A 619 14.76 1.07 -3.12
N ASP A 620 15.31 0.11 -2.38
CA ASP A 620 16.67 0.13 -1.85
C ASP A 620 17.34 -1.24 -2.05
N GLY A 621 18.67 -1.27 -2.06
CA GLY A 621 19.44 -2.49 -2.22
C GLY A 621 19.15 -3.25 -3.52
N LYS A 622 19.02 -4.58 -3.42
CA LYS A 622 18.89 -5.46 -4.59
C LYS A 622 17.65 -5.15 -5.43
N ALA A 623 16.51 -4.86 -4.80
CA ALA A 623 15.26 -4.57 -5.51
C ALA A 623 15.38 -3.34 -6.42
N HIS A 624 16.01 -2.27 -5.94
CA HIS A 624 16.30 -1.09 -6.74
C HIS A 624 17.25 -1.41 -7.90
N VAL A 625 18.34 -2.13 -7.62
CA VAL A 625 19.34 -2.49 -8.64
C VAL A 625 18.73 -3.36 -9.74
N ASP A 626 17.91 -4.35 -9.39
CA ASP A 626 17.26 -5.24 -10.35
C ASP A 626 16.24 -4.48 -11.21
N PHE A 627 15.38 -3.64 -10.60
CA PHE A 627 14.43 -2.82 -11.34
C PHE A 627 15.16 -1.93 -12.34
N ARG A 628 16.22 -1.25 -11.89
CA ARG A 628 17.00 -0.32 -12.70
C ARG A 628 17.68 -0.99 -13.89
N LYS A 629 18.16 -2.24 -13.75
CA LYS A 629 18.74 -2.99 -14.88
C LYS A 629 17.76 -3.10 -16.05
N GLY A 630 16.47 -3.23 -15.77
CA GLY A 630 15.42 -3.26 -16.80
C GLY A 630 15.20 -1.94 -17.53
N LEU A 631 15.64 -0.82 -16.96
CA LEU A 631 15.47 0.52 -17.53
C LEU A 631 16.70 1.00 -18.32
N ASN A 632 17.89 0.45 -18.05
CA ASN A 632 19.15 0.91 -18.66
C ASN A 632 19.11 0.89 -20.21
N GLY A 633 18.43 -0.11 -20.80
CA GLY A 633 18.30 -0.22 -22.26
C GLY A 633 17.61 0.98 -22.92
N LEU A 634 16.74 1.67 -22.17
CA LEU A 634 15.91 2.77 -22.65
C LEU A 634 16.69 4.08 -22.87
N PHE A 635 17.91 4.18 -22.33
CA PHE A 635 18.75 5.38 -22.37
C PHE A 635 20.09 5.12 -23.08
N THR A 636 20.18 4.04 -23.85
CA THR A 636 21.33 3.77 -24.72
C THR A 636 21.38 4.75 -25.89
N ARG A 637 22.55 4.94 -26.51
CA ARG A 637 22.69 5.80 -27.70
C ARG A 637 21.66 5.46 -28.79
N ARG A 638 21.51 4.17 -29.08
CA ARG A 638 20.55 3.65 -30.08
C ARG A 638 19.11 3.97 -29.71
N ALA A 639 18.74 3.85 -28.43
CA ALA A 639 17.39 4.19 -27.98
C ALA A 639 17.13 5.71 -28.11
N LEU A 640 18.09 6.54 -27.71
CA LEU A 640 17.96 8.00 -27.82
C LEU A 640 17.84 8.48 -29.28
N GLU A 641 18.53 7.81 -30.21
CA GLU A 641 18.39 8.07 -31.65
C GLU A 641 16.95 7.93 -32.14
N THR A 642 16.23 6.94 -31.63
CA THR A 642 14.84 6.69 -31.98
C THR A 642 13.89 7.81 -31.50
N TYR A 643 14.23 8.50 -30.42
CA TYR A 643 13.36 9.54 -29.84
C TYR A 643 13.66 10.94 -30.39
N LEU A 644 14.84 11.11 -31.00
CA LEU A 644 15.37 12.37 -31.48
C LEU A 644 14.42 13.15 -32.41
N PRO A 645 13.71 12.53 -33.37
CA PRO A 645 12.78 13.26 -34.24
C PRO A 645 11.66 13.97 -33.47
N GLY A 646 11.10 13.31 -32.45
CA GLY A 646 10.04 13.90 -31.61
C GLY A 646 10.53 15.07 -30.76
N GLN A 647 11.82 15.07 -30.37
CA GLN A 647 12.43 16.21 -29.68
C GLN A 647 12.57 17.41 -30.61
N GLU A 648 13.05 17.18 -31.84
CA GLU A 648 13.24 18.22 -32.83
C GLU A 648 11.91 18.87 -33.27
N GLU A 649 10.84 18.08 -33.41
CA GLU A 649 9.48 18.57 -33.68
C GLU A 649 9.03 19.57 -32.61
N VAL A 650 9.17 19.22 -31.33
CA VAL A 650 8.79 20.11 -30.22
C VAL A 650 9.60 21.40 -30.26
N TYR A 651 10.90 21.34 -30.52
CA TYR A 651 11.72 22.54 -30.62
C TYR A 651 11.32 23.47 -31.76
N ASN A 652 10.93 22.94 -32.92
CA ASN A 652 10.43 23.77 -34.03
C ASN A 652 9.22 24.62 -33.57
N VAL A 653 8.25 23.98 -32.90
CA VAL A 653 7.03 24.65 -32.40
C VAL A 653 7.37 25.72 -31.36
N TYR A 654 8.25 25.40 -30.41
CA TYR A 654 8.56 26.32 -29.32
C TYR A 654 9.49 27.47 -29.74
N PHE A 655 10.33 27.30 -30.76
CA PHE A 655 11.12 28.42 -31.30
C PHE A 655 10.24 29.48 -31.95
N ASP A 656 9.23 29.08 -32.71
CA ASP A 656 8.22 30.02 -33.23
C ASP A 656 7.45 30.71 -32.10
N ARG A 657 7.16 29.96 -31.02
CA ARG A 657 6.55 30.53 -29.81
C ARG A 657 7.44 31.56 -29.13
N PHE A 658 8.75 31.34 -29.01
CA PHE A 658 9.67 32.31 -28.40
C PHE A 658 9.68 33.65 -29.16
N LEU A 659 9.64 33.59 -30.50
CA LEU A 659 9.49 34.77 -31.35
C LEU A 659 8.15 35.47 -31.09
N LYS A 660 7.06 34.70 -30.99
CA LYS A 660 5.72 35.22 -30.72
C LYS A 660 5.64 35.89 -29.34
N VAL A 661 6.15 35.26 -28.29
CA VAL A 661 6.18 35.82 -26.93
C VAL A 661 6.90 37.17 -26.90
N THR A 662 8.05 37.27 -27.57
CA THR A 662 8.80 38.53 -27.68
C THR A 662 8.00 39.60 -28.43
N LYS A 663 7.35 39.22 -29.55
CA LYS A 663 6.53 40.12 -30.36
C LYS A 663 5.30 40.62 -29.60
N ASP A 664 4.59 39.73 -28.91
CA ASP A 664 3.38 40.05 -28.14
C ASP A 664 3.71 40.97 -26.94
N ALA A 665 4.93 40.90 -26.41
CA ALA A 665 5.47 41.84 -25.43
C ALA A 665 5.93 43.19 -26.02
N GLY A 666 5.74 43.42 -27.32
CA GLY A 666 6.19 44.63 -28.01
C GLY A 666 7.72 44.73 -28.14
N ASN A 667 8.39 43.59 -28.33
CA ASN A 667 9.85 43.46 -28.38
C ASN A 667 10.58 43.91 -27.09
N LYS A 668 9.87 43.93 -25.96
CA LYS A 668 10.45 44.20 -24.65
C LYS A 668 10.97 42.91 -24.02
N PRO A 669 12.00 42.98 -23.16
CA PRO A 669 12.49 41.83 -22.41
C PRO A 669 11.40 41.26 -21.50
N VAL A 670 11.27 39.94 -21.49
CA VAL A 670 10.34 39.21 -20.61
C VAL A 670 11.06 38.06 -19.91
N PRO A 671 10.62 37.65 -18.70
CA PRO A 671 11.20 36.49 -18.02
C PRO A 671 10.90 35.22 -18.83
N PHE A 672 11.93 34.57 -19.37
CA PHE A 672 11.79 33.42 -20.26
C PHE A 672 11.88 32.07 -19.54
N MET A 673 12.25 32.04 -18.25
CA MET A 673 12.30 30.82 -17.45
C MET A 673 10.98 29.99 -17.50
N PRO A 674 9.77 30.58 -17.44
CA PRO A 674 8.52 29.82 -17.60
C PRO A 674 8.40 29.13 -18.97
N GLU A 675 8.80 29.80 -20.05
CA GLU A 675 8.79 29.23 -21.40
C GLU A 675 9.80 28.08 -21.54
N PHE A 676 10.97 28.20 -20.89
CA PHE A 676 11.95 27.11 -20.83
C PHE A 676 11.45 25.91 -20.03
N ARG A 677 10.70 26.13 -18.94
CA ARG A 677 10.04 25.05 -18.21
C ARG A 677 9.03 24.30 -19.06
N GLU A 678 8.24 25.05 -19.84
CA GLU A 678 7.20 24.47 -20.67
C GLU A 678 7.79 23.63 -21.82
N VAL A 679 8.77 24.16 -22.55
CA VAL A 679 9.43 23.39 -23.64
C VAL A 679 10.13 22.14 -23.10
N MET A 680 10.79 22.20 -21.94
CA MET A 680 11.43 21.02 -21.35
C MET A 680 10.42 19.96 -20.90
N CYS A 681 9.24 20.39 -20.43
CA CYS A 681 8.13 19.48 -20.15
C CYS A 681 7.63 18.81 -21.43
N ALA A 682 7.37 19.60 -22.48
CA ALA A 682 6.87 19.11 -23.75
C ALA A 682 7.83 18.10 -24.40
N VAL A 683 9.13 18.42 -24.43
CA VAL A 683 10.16 17.52 -24.97
C VAL A 683 10.27 16.24 -24.14
N SER A 684 10.19 16.34 -22.82
CA SER A 684 10.21 15.18 -21.93
C SER A 684 8.98 14.30 -22.14
N CYS A 685 7.78 14.87 -22.18
CA CYS A 685 6.54 14.13 -22.47
C CYS A 685 6.62 13.45 -23.85
N ARG A 686 7.06 14.15 -24.90
CA ARG A 686 7.18 13.56 -26.23
C ARG A 686 8.22 12.45 -26.28
N THR A 687 9.36 12.62 -25.62
CA THR A 687 10.39 11.57 -25.51
C THR A 687 9.90 10.35 -24.72
N PHE A 688 9.14 10.59 -23.65
CA PHE A 688 8.80 9.53 -22.70
C PHE A 688 7.58 8.73 -23.13
N VAL A 689 6.53 9.42 -23.59
CA VAL A 689 5.24 8.81 -23.92
C VAL A 689 4.80 9.05 -25.37
N GLY A 690 5.65 9.64 -26.22
CA GLY A 690 5.38 9.76 -27.66
C GLY A 690 4.14 10.59 -27.99
N HIS A 691 3.49 10.28 -29.10
CA HIS A 691 2.24 10.93 -29.55
C HIS A 691 0.97 10.35 -28.93
N TYR A 692 1.09 9.50 -27.91
CA TYR A 692 -0.09 9.00 -27.18
C TYR A 692 -0.73 10.07 -26.30
N ILE A 693 0.07 11.06 -25.89
CA ILE A 693 -0.37 12.24 -25.13
C ILE A 693 -0.65 13.42 -26.06
N SER A 694 -1.73 14.15 -25.80
CA SER A 694 -2.12 15.33 -26.57
C SER A 694 -1.35 16.58 -26.13
N ASP A 695 -1.31 17.59 -26.99
CA ASP A 695 -0.62 18.84 -26.70
C ASP A 695 -1.33 19.64 -25.60
N GLU A 696 -2.66 19.52 -25.48
CA GLU A 696 -3.44 20.11 -24.38
C GLU A 696 -3.08 19.47 -23.04
N ALA A 697 -2.89 18.14 -23.02
CA ALA A 697 -2.46 17.43 -21.82
C ALA A 697 -1.03 17.81 -21.45
N ILE A 698 -0.12 17.92 -22.42
CA ILE A 698 1.25 18.42 -22.19
C ILE A 698 1.22 19.83 -21.59
N LYS A 699 0.43 20.74 -22.17
CA LYS A 699 0.30 22.13 -21.68
C LYS A 699 -0.21 22.14 -20.24
N LYS A 700 -1.26 21.37 -19.95
CA LYS A 700 -1.82 21.26 -18.61
C LYS A 700 -0.81 20.69 -17.61
N ILE A 701 -0.06 19.65 -18.00
CA ILE A 701 1.00 19.09 -17.15
C ILE A 701 2.05 20.15 -16.86
N ALA A 702 2.51 20.90 -17.86
CA ALA A 702 3.52 21.92 -17.69
C ALA A 702 3.06 23.05 -16.74
N ASP A 703 1.81 23.50 -16.89
CA ASP A 703 1.21 24.54 -16.03
C ASP A 703 1.05 24.05 -14.58
N ASP A 704 0.52 22.84 -14.40
CA ASP A 704 0.26 22.29 -13.08
C ASP A 704 1.51 21.72 -12.41
N TYR A 705 2.61 21.50 -13.16
CA TYR A 705 3.82 20.86 -12.62
C TYR A 705 4.41 21.63 -11.45
N TYR A 706 4.32 22.96 -11.48
CA TYR A 706 4.81 23.79 -10.39
C TYR A 706 4.13 23.46 -9.06
N ASN A 707 2.87 23.01 -9.07
CA ASN A 707 2.17 22.55 -7.87
C ASN A 707 2.79 21.27 -7.31
N ILE A 708 3.28 20.36 -8.17
CA ILE A 708 3.99 19.15 -7.78
C ILE A 708 5.32 19.54 -7.12
N THR A 709 6.09 20.44 -7.74
CA THR A 709 7.36 20.90 -7.17
C THR A 709 7.17 21.66 -5.85
N ALA A 710 6.19 22.56 -5.77
CA ALA A 710 5.87 23.32 -4.56
C ALA A 710 5.42 22.40 -3.40
N ALA A 711 4.69 21.33 -3.71
CA ALA A 711 4.32 20.30 -2.73
C ALA A 711 5.53 19.52 -2.19
N LEU A 712 6.69 19.58 -2.86
CA LEU A 712 7.90 18.86 -2.49
C LEU A 712 8.96 19.74 -1.80
N GLU A 713 8.66 21.01 -1.54
CA GLU A 713 9.50 21.87 -0.69
C GLU A 713 9.80 21.17 0.66
N LEU A 714 11.00 21.40 1.18
CA LEU A 714 11.56 20.75 2.38
C LEU A 714 10.64 20.87 3.60
N VAL A 715 9.92 21.99 3.71
CA VAL A 715 8.97 22.26 4.77
C VAL A 715 7.55 22.18 4.20
N ASN A 716 6.91 21.03 4.37
CA ASN A 716 5.50 20.83 4.03
C ASN A 716 4.79 20.04 5.13
N PHE A 717 3.48 20.25 5.26
CA PHE A 717 2.67 19.47 6.21
C PHE A 717 2.70 17.99 5.82
N PRO A 718 2.90 17.07 6.77
CA PRO A 718 2.96 15.64 6.48
C PRO A 718 1.60 15.08 6.06
N ILE A 719 0.50 15.84 6.13
CA ILE A 719 -0.84 15.42 5.73
C ILE A 719 -1.28 16.29 4.55
N ILE A 720 -1.95 15.67 3.57
CA ILE A 720 -2.54 16.39 2.44
C ILE A 720 -3.85 17.01 2.91
N ILE A 721 -3.86 18.33 3.06
CA ILE A 721 -5.03 19.10 3.51
C ILE A 721 -5.63 19.83 2.30
N PRO A 722 -6.96 19.80 2.07
CA PRO A 722 -7.58 20.52 0.96
C PRO A 722 -7.12 21.97 0.83
N PHE A 723 -6.94 22.44 -0.41
CA PHE A 723 -6.50 23.80 -0.76
C PHE A 723 -5.08 24.20 -0.31
N THR A 724 -4.25 23.25 0.14
CA THR A 724 -2.83 23.49 0.43
C THR A 724 -1.92 23.13 -0.76
N LYS A 725 -0.64 23.56 -0.73
CA LYS A 725 0.37 23.19 -1.73
C LYS A 725 0.40 21.68 -1.99
N THR A 726 0.37 20.87 -0.92
CA THR A 726 0.41 19.40 -1.02
C THR A 726 -0.86 18.80 -1.64
N TRP A 727 -2.01 19.46 -1.53
CA TRP A 727 -3.25 19.04 -2.19
C TRP A 727 -3.27 19.37 -3.69
N TYR A 728 -2.86 20.58 -4.07
CA TYR A 728 -2.72 20.93 -5.48
C TYR A 728 -1.67 20.06 -6.16
N GLY A 729 -0.52 19.81 -5.49
CA GLY A 729 0.49 18.89 -5.98
C GLY A 729 -0.04 17.47 -6.15
N LYS A 730 -0.85 16.96 -5.22
CA LYS A 730 -1.48 15.63 -5.36
C LYS A 730 -2.45 15.57 -6.53
N LYS A 731 -3.30 16.59 -6.70
CA LYS A 731 -4.22 16.65 -7.86
C LYS A 731 -3.48 16.68 -9.19
N ALA A 732 -2.43 17.49 -9.29
CA ALA A 732 -1.59 17.56 -10.47
C ALA A 732 -0.91 16.21 -10.75
N SER A 733 -0.35 15.58 -9.70
CA SER A 733 0.29 14.27 -9.77
C SER A 733 -0.67 13.15 -10.21
N ASP A 734 -1.90 13.14 -9.70
CA ASP A 734 -2.92 12.16 -10.07
C ASP A 734 -3.32 12.29 -11.53
N MET A 735 -3.49 13.53 -12.00
CA MET A 735 -3.77 13.81 -13.41
C MET A 735 -2.64 13.32 -14.32
N VAL A 736 -1.37 13.55 -13.95
CA VAL A 736 -0.23 13.05 -14.75
C VAL A 736 -0.20 11.53 -14.79
N LEU A 737 -0.40 10.87 -13.65
CA LEU A 737 -0.42 9.40 -13.58
C LEU A 737 -1.55 8.81 -14.43
N GLU A 738 -2.73 9.44 -14.41
CA GLU A 738 -3.88 9.03 -15.22
C GLU A 738 -3.58 9.15 -16.73
N GLU A 739 -3.06 10.30 -17.17
CA GLU A 739 -2.70 10.52 -18.57
C GLU A 739 -1.60 9.56 -19.05
N PHE A 740 -0.59 9.31 -18.21
CA PHE A 740 0.47 8.36 -18.54
C PHE A 740 -0.01 6.91 -18.54
N SER A 741 -0.99 6.53 -17.71
CA SER A 741 -1.62 5.21 -17.77
C SER A 741 -2.42 5.02 -19.06
N LYS A 742 -3.16 6.05 -19.52
CA LYS A 742 -3.82 6.03 -20.84
C LYS A 742 -2.80 5.85 -21.98
N CYS A 743 -1.63 6.50 -21.87
CA CYS A 743 -0.55 6.33 -22.84
C CYS A 743 0.03 4.91 -22.82
N ALA A 744 0.23 4.33 -21.64
CA ALA A 744 0.75 2.96 -21.50
C ALA A 744 -0.17 1.92 -22.15
N ALA A 745 -1.48 2.05 -21.95
CA ALA A 745 -2.47 1.19 -22.59
C ALA A 745 -2.38 1.26 -24.12
N LYS A 746 -2.31 2.48 -24.69
CA LYS A 746 -2.18 2.69 -26.14
C LYS A 746 -0.86 2.13 -26.68
N SER A 747 0.24 2.33 -25.97
CA SER A 747 1.56 1.81 -26.34
C SER A 747 1.57 0.29 -26.37
N LYS A 748 0.99 -0.40 -25.37
CA LYS A 748 0.86 -1.86 -25.36
C LYS A 748 0.13 -2.40 -26.57
N VAL A 749 -1.01 -1.80 -26.93
CA VAL A 749 -1.78 -2.20 -28.12
C VAL A 749 -0.94 -2.01 -29.39
N ARG A 750 -0.30 -0.84 -29.55
CA ARG A 750 0.50 -0.54 -30.74
C ARG A 750 1.73 -1.44 -30.86
N MET A 751 2.44 -1.71 -29.77
CA MET A 751 3.62 -2.58 -29.76
C MET A 751 3.26 -4.04 -29.99
N ALA A 752 2.15 -4.52 -29.42
CA ALA A 752 1.65 -5.87 -29.69
C ALA A 752 1.25 -6.08 -31.16
N ALA A 753 0.78 -5.01 -31.82
CA ALA A 753 0.48 -5.01 -33.25
C ALA A 753 1.74 -4.89 -34.15
N GLY A 754 2.95 -4.90 -33.59
CA GLY A 754 4.21 -4.79 -34.34
C GLY A 754 4.60 -3.37 -34.73
N GLY A 755 4.06 -2.35 -34.06
CA GLY A 755 4.44 -0.96 -34.30
C GLY A 755 5.92 -0.68 -33.96
N GLU A 756 6.52 0.29 -34.66
CA GLU A 756 7.89 0.71 -34.40
C GLU A 756 8.01 1.55 -33.12
N VAL A 757 9.13 1.37 -32.41
CA VAL A 757 9.44 2.16 -31.21
C VAL A 757 9.62 3.62 -31.60
N SER A 758 8.95 4.52 -30.87
CA SER A 758 9.04 5.97 -31.09
C SER A 758 9.35 6.78 -29.82
N CYS A 759 9.21 6.16 -28.65
CA CYS A 759 9.40 6.80 -27.35
C CYS A 759 9.89 5.78 -26.31
N ILE A 760 10.30 6.26 -25.12
CA ILE A 760 10.78 5.40 -24.03
C ILE A 760 9.75 4.34 -23.63
N MET A 761 8.48 4.74 -23.55
CA MET A 761 7.38 3.84 -23.19
C MET A 761 7.24 2.68 -24.18
N ASP A 762 7.28 2.97 -25.49
CA ASP A 762 7.29 1.93 -26.54
C ASP A 762 8.48 0.99 -26.37
N GLY A 763 9.69 1.55 -26.15
CA GLY A 763 10.90 0.76 -25.98
C GLY A 763 10.80 -0.19 -24.80
N TRP A 764 10.19 0.25 -23.69
CA TRP A 764 10.04 -0.59 -22.51
C TRP A 764 8.97 -1.67 -22.69
N VAL A 765 7.83 -1.32 -23.29
CA VAL A 765 6.77 -2.27 -23.66
C VAL A 765 7.31 -3.34 -24.62
N LYS A 766 8.11 -2.94 -25.60
CA LYS A 766 8.75 -3.88 -26.51
C LYS A 766 9.64 -4.89 -25.77
N VAL A 767 10.47 -4.44 -24.83
CA VAL A 767 11.32 -5.34 -24.04
C VAL A 767 10.49 -6.32 -23.19
N MET A 768 9.33 -5.88 -22.66
CA MET A 768 8.40 -6.77 -21.96
C MET A 768 7.85 -7.86 -22.88
N LEU A 769 7.34 -7.48 -24.06
CA LEU A 769 6.81 -8.42 -25.05
C LEU A 769 7.89 -9.40 -25.54
N ASP A 770 9.09 -8.91 -25.85
CA ASP A 770 10.21 -9.74 -26.27
C ASP A 770 10.63 -10.71 -25.15
N SER A 771 10.57 -10.29 -23.88
CA SER A 771 10.82 -11.15 -22.72
C SER A 771 9.77 -12.24 -22.53
N ALA A 772 8.49 -11.90 -22.71
CA ALA A 772 7.39 -12.86 -22.64
C ALA A 772 7.49 -13.90 -23.75
N ASN A 773 7.69 -13.46 -24.99
CA ASN A 773 7.87 -14.32 -26.17
C ASN A 773 9.06 -15.27 -26.00
N TYR A 774 10.19 -14.77 -25.47
CA TYR A 774 11.37 -15.60 -25.21
C TYR A 774 11.08 -16.71 -24.19
N ARG A 775 10.41 -16.38 -23.07
CA ARG A 775 10.04 -17.37 -22.03
C ARG A 775 9.06 -18.42 -22.57
N GLU A 776 8.03 -17.99 -23.26
CA GLU A 776 7.02 -18.89 -23.83
C GLU A 776 7.63 -19.87 -24.84
N ARG A 777 8.54 -19.38 -25.69
CA ARG A 777 9.26 -20.22 -26.66
C ARG A 777 10.15 -21.26 -25.98
N GLN A 778 10.81 -20.87 -24.90
CA GLN A 778 11.64 -21.75 -24.08
C GLN A 778 10.80 -22.82 -23.37
N GLU A 779 9.66 -22.44 -22.79
CA GLU A 779 8.72 -23.36 -22.13
C GLU A 779 8.08 -24.36 -23.10
N LYS A 780 7.79 -23.94 -24.33
CA LYS A 780 7.27 -24.80 -25.41
C LYS A 780 8.33 -25.71 -26.04
N GLY A 781 9.60 -25.62 -25.63
CA GLY A 781 10.69 -26.42 -26.19
C GLY A 781 10.96 -26.16 -27.68
N LEU A 782 10.58 -24.98 -28.19
CA LEU A 782 10.80 -24.61 -29.58
C LEU A 782 12.27 -24.23 -29.82
N SER A 783 12.74 -24.34 -31.07
CA SER A 783 14.11 -23.93 -31.41
C SER A 783 14.35 -22.46 -31.10
N MET A 784 15.49 -22.21 -30.43
CA MET A 784 16.00 -20.88 -30.06
C MET A 784 17.06 -20.37 -31.06
N GLU A 785 17.33 -21.13 -32.12
CA GLU A 785 18.29 -20.75 -33.14
C GLU A 785 17.82 -19.47 -33.87
N GLY A 786 18.67 -18.45 -33.91
CA GLY A 786 18.37 -17.15 -34.51
C GLY A 786 17.47 -16.22 -33.67
N ILE A 787 17.04 -16.62 -32.47
CA ILE A 787 16.26 -15.77 -31.56
C ILE A 787 17.19 -15.03 -30.60
N GLU A 788 17.21 -13.69 -30.68
CA GLU A 788 18.01 -12.88 -29.77
C GLU A 788 17.41 -12.89 -28.36
N LYS A 789 18.23 -13.27 -27.37
CA LYS A 789 17.81 -13.24 -25.96
C LYS A 789 17.78 -11.78 -25.47
N PRO A 790 16.66 -11.31 -24.90
CA PRO A 790 16.61 -9.99 -24.28
C PRO A 790 17.69 -9.83 -23.21
N ALA A 791 18.38 -8.69 -23.21
CA ALA A 791 19.49 -8.41 -22.29
C ALA A 791 19.09 -8.57 -20.82
N GLN A 792 17.83 -8.30 -20.47
CA GLN A 792 17.21 -8.60 -19.20
C GLN A 792 15.81 -9.15 -19.46
N LEU A 793 15.45 -10.26 -18.81
CA LEU A 793 14.09 -10.78 -18.86
C LEU A 793 13.23 -9.96 -17.89
N LEU A 794 12.30 -9.19 -18.44
CA LEU A 794 11.36 -8.40 -17.65
C LEU A 794 10.06 -9.17 -17.44
N ARG A 795 9.49 -8.99 -16.24
CA ARG A 795 8.08 -9.34 -16.02
C ARG A 795 7.18 -8.34 -16.73
N ASP A 796 5.91 -8.69 -16.85
CA ASP A 796 4.90 -7.74 -17.29
C ASP A 796 4.62 -6.71 -16.19
N PHE A 797 4.49 -5.46 -16.59
CA PHE A 797 4.12 -4.35 -15.73
C PHE A 797 2.73 -3.83 -16.11
N THR A 798 1.92 -3.49 -15.13
CA THR A 798 0.59 -2.89 -15.36
C THR A 798 0.72 -1.47 -15.95
N ASP A 799 -0.36 -0.94 -16.53
CA ASP A 799 -0.37 0.41 -17.09
C ASP A 799 -0.08 1.47 -16.03
N PHE A 800 -0.48 1.21 -14.78
CA PHE A 800 -0.18 2.07 -13.64
C PHE A 800 1.27 1.96 -13.18
N GLU A 801 1.87 0.77 -13.15
CA GLU A 801 3.29 0.63 -12.83
C GLU A 801 4.18 1.31 -13.88
N ILE A 802 3.77 1.23 -15.16
CA ILE A 802 4.45 1.93 -16.24
C ILE A 802 4.32 3.44 -16.05
N SER A 803 3.11 3.95 -15.78
CA SER A 803 2.88 5.38 -15.58
C SER A 803 3.64 5.92 -14.37
N GLN A 804 3.70 5.19 -13.26
CA GLN A 804 4.52 5.53 -12.09
C GLN A 804 6.01 5.67 -12.45
N THR A 805 6.53 4.73 -13.23
CA THR A 805 7.94 4.73 -13.64
C THR A 805 8.25 5.90 -14.57
N VAL A 806 7.39 6.16 -15.55
CA VAL A 806 7.57 7.27 -16.49
C VAL A 806 7.36 8.62 -15.81
N PHE A 807 6.43 8.71 -14.86
CA PHE A 807 6.25 9.91 -14.04
C PHE A 807 7.48 10.20 -13.19
N THR A 808 8.19 9.18 -12.70
CA THR A 808 9.51 9.36 -12.05
C THR A 808 10.55 9.95 -13.00
N PHE A 809 10.53 9.60 -14.29
CA PHE A 809 11.44 10.23 -15.26
C PHE A 809 11.11 11.70 -15.46
N LEU A 810 9.83 12.07 -15.56
CA LEU A 810 9.40 13.46 -15.63
C LEU A 810 9.78 14.22 -14.36
N PHE A 811 9.55 13.63 -13.19
CA PHE A 811 10.00 14.16 -11.90
C PHE A 811 11.48 14.45 -11.81
N ALA A 812 12.33 13.51 -12.23
CA ALA A 812 13.77 13.71 -12.19
C ALA A 812 14.28 14.74 -13.23
N SER A 813 13.63 14.83 -14.39
CA SER A 813 14.11 15.64 -15.52
C SER A 813 13.57 17.06 -15.54
N GLN A 814 12.33 17.29 -15.10
CA GLN A 814 11.61 18.55 -15.35
C GLN A 814 12.34 19.77 -14.79
N ASP A 815 12.53 19.84 -13.47
CA ASP A 815 13.19 21.00 -12.85
C ASP A 815 14.70 21.06 -13.16
N ALA A 816 15.34 19.91 -13.38
CA ALA A 816 16.76 19.82 -13.68
C ALA A 816 17.11 20.36 -15.08
N THR A 817 16.40 19.90 -16.11
CA THR A 817 16.63 20.34 -17.50
C THR A 817 16.11 21.76 -17.74
N SER A 818 15.03 22.18 -17.07
CA SER A 818 14.55 23.57 -17.11
C SER A 818 15.57 24.55 -16.56
N SER A 819 16.20 24.21 -15.42
CA SER A 819 17.28 24.99 -14.82
C SER A 819 18.47 25.09 -15.77
N ALA A 820 18.95 23.96 -16.28
CA ALA A 820 20.05 23.94 -17.22
C ALA A 820 19.73 24.74 -18.50
N CYS A 821 18.54 24.58 -19.08
CA CYS A 821 18.11 25.32 -20.26
C CYS A 821 18.13 26.83 -20.01
N THR A 822 17.59 27.28 -18.87
CA THR A 822 17.54 28.70 -18.51
C THR A 822 18.95 29.31 -18.42
N TRP A 823 19.85 28.65 -17.69
CA TRP A 823 21.25 29.08 -17.58
C TRP A 823 21.99 28.98 -18.92
N LEU A 824 21.66 28.01 -19.77
CA LEU A 824 22.27 27.85 -21.10
C LEU A 824 21.99 29.07 -21.97
N PHE A 825 20.73 29.46 -22.13
CA PHE A 825 20.37 30.62 -22.95
C PHE A 825 20.93 31.93 -22.40
N GLN A 826 20.91 32.14 -21.08
CA GLN A 826 21.55 33.28 -20.43
C GLN A 826 23.05 33.33 -20.74
N THR A 827 23.75 32.21 -20.50
CA THR A 827 25.21 32.13 -20.69
C THR A 827 25.58 32.33 -22.15
N MET A 828 24.87 31.72 -23.09
CA MET A 828 25.13 31.90 -24.52
C MET A 828 24.89 33.33 -25.00
N ALA A 829 23.91 34.04 -24.42
CA ALA A 829 23.70 35.46 -24.72
C ALA A 829 24.82 36.35 -24.16
N GLN A 830 25.36 36.00 -22.99
CA GLN A 830 26.47 36.73 -22.34
C GLN A 830 27.85 36.35 -22.89
N ARG A 831 27.94 35.22 -23.62
CA ARG A 831 29.18 34.69 -24.22
C ARG A 831 29.01 34.49 -25.73
N PRO A 832 28.91 35.59 -26.50
CA PRO A 832 28.78 35.52 -27.95
C PRO A 832 29.96 34.79 -28.60
N ASP A 833 31.16 34.88 -28.01
CA ASP A 833 32.35 34.15 -28.46
C ASP A 833 32.19 32.62 -28.41
N VAL A 834 31.47 32.10 -27.40
CA VAL A 834 31.13 30.68 -27.29
C VAL A 834 29.99 30.33 -28.25
N LEU A 835 28.95 31.17 -28.29
CA LEU A 835 27.78 30.95 -29.16
C LEU A 835 28.19 30.93 -30.64
N ASP A 836 29.11 31.77 -31.06
CA ASP A 836 29.60 31.80 -32.44
C ASP A 836 30.39 30.53 -32.80
N LYS A 837 31.22 30.00 -31.88
CA LYS A 837 31.85 28.67 -32.06
C LYS A 837 30.82 27.55 -32.18
N ILE A 838 29.74 27.59 -31.39
CA ILE A 838 28.62 26.62 -31.51
C ILE A 838 27.93 26.76 -32.86
N ARG A 839 27.73 27.99 -33.35
CA ARG A 839 27.12 28.26 -34.66
C ARG A 839 27.98 27.71 -35.79
N ASP A 840 29.28 28.02 -35.77
CA ASP A 840 30.24 27.55 -36.77
C ASP A 840 30.30 26.02 -36.80
N GLU A 841 30.37 25.38 -35.63
CA GLU A 841 30.36 23.92 -35.53
C GLU A 841 29.06 23.31 -36.08
N ASN A 842 27.90 23.83 -35.67
CA ASN A 842 26.60 23.30 -36.08
C ASN A 842 26.38 23.45 -37.59
N LEU A 843 26.77 24.59 -38.18
CA LEU A 843 26.68 24.82 -39.62
C LEU A 843 27.63 23.88 -40.38
N ARG A 844 28.86 23.72 -39.90
CA ARG A 844 29.86 22.82 -40.49
C ARG A 844 29.41 21.37 -40.49
N VAL A 845 28.94 20.86 -39.34
CA VAL A 845 28.48 19.46 -39.19
C VAL A 845 27.27 19.19 -40.09
N ARG A 846 26.40 20.19 -40.32
CA ARG A 846 25.27 20.07 -41.24
C ARG A 846 25.62 20.35 -42.71
N GLY A 847 26.91 20.41 -43.06
CA GLY A 847 27.36 20.64 -44.44
C GLY A 847 26.89 21.97 -45.04
N GLY A 848 26.71 23.01 -44.21
CA GLY A 848 26.17 24.30 -44.63
C GLY A 848 24.65 24.38 -44.68
N ASN A 849 23.92 23.26 -44.61
CA ASN A 849 22.46 23.26 -44.58
C ASN A 849 21.94 23.37 -43.14
N ARG A 850 21.60 24.59 -42.70
CA ARG A 850 21.08 24.83 -41.35
C ARG A 850 19.78 24.08 -41.01
N ASP A 851 18.99 23.70 -42.02
CA ASP A 851 17.70 23.02 -41.85
C ASP A 851 17.82 21.48 -41.90
N LEU A 852 19.03 20.93 -42.11
CA LEU A 852 19.26 19.48 -42.14
C LEU A 852 18.88 18.86 -40.78
N PRO A 853 17.94 17.89 -40.71
CA PRO A 853 17.57 17.25 -39.45
C PRO A 853 18.76 16.64 -38.72
N ILE A 854 18.74 16.66 -37.37
CA ILE A 854 19.84 16.11 -36.58
C ILE A 854 19.72 14.60 -36.43
N THR A 855 20.83 13.91 -36.66
CA THR A 855 21.03 12.50 -36.33
C THR A 855 21.99 12.36 -35.15
N MET A 856 22.02 11.19 -34.51
CA MET A 856 23.01 10.94 -33.44
C MET A 856 24.45 10.99 -33.94
N ASP A 857 24.70 10.63 -35.20
CA ASP A 857 26.03 10.74 -35.83
C ASP A 857 26.48 12.20 -36.00
N LEU A 858 25.55 13.09 -36.36
CA LEU A 858 25.83 14.53 -36.41
C LEU A 858 26.02 15.08 -35.00
N MET A 859 25.16 14.70 -34.05
CA MET A 859 25.29 15.08 -32.64
C MET A 859 26.65 14.68 -32.06
N ASP A 860 27.17 13.51 -32.43
CA ASP A 860 28.46 13.04 -31.96
C ASP A 860 29.63 13.90 -32.45
N GLN A 861 29.50 14.51 -33.62
CA GLN A 861 30.49 15.42 -34.21
C GLN A 861 30.43 16.85 -33.64
N MET A 862 29.39 17.18 -32.87
CA MET A 862 29.24 18.48 -32.20
C MET A 862 30.03 18.54 -30.88
N VAL A 863 31.33 18.32 -30.97
CA VAL A 863 32.24 18.21 -29.81
C VAL A 863 32.22 19.48 -28.97
N TYR A 864 32.29 20.66 -29.60
CA TYR A 864 32.30 21.95 -28.91
C TYR A 864 30.96 22.23 -28.24
N THR A 865 29.84 22.00 -28.94
CA THR A 865 28.49 22.19 -28.42
C THR A 865 28.24 21.30 -27.19
N ARG A 866 28.65 20.02 -27.26
CA ARG A 866 28.58 19.09 -26.12
C ARG A 866 29.51 19.52 -24.98
N GLY A 867 30.71 20.01 -25.29
CA GLY A 867 31.63 20.60 -24.32
C GLY A 867 31.04 21.81 -23.60
N ALA A 868 30.33 22.68 -24.32
CA ALA A 868 29.66 23.85 -23.78
C ALA A 868 28.51 23.48 -22.82
N VAL A 869 27.70 22.48 -23.19
CA VAL A 869 26.67 21.93 -22.29
C VAL A 869 27.29 21.29 -21.05
N ARG A 870 28.38 20.55 -21.21
CA ARG A 870 29.08 19.92 -20.09
C ARG A 870 29.66 20.94 -19.12
N GLU A 871 30.32 21.97 -19.65
CA GLU A 871 30.81 23.10 -18.85
C GLU A 871 29.67 23.83 -18.15
N LEU A 872 28.51 23.95 -18.79
CA LEU A 872 27.35 24.58 -18.15
C LEU A 872 26.89 23.79 -16.95
N LEU A 873 26.80 22.46 -17.08
CA LEU A 873 26.41 21.59 -15.98
C LEU A 873 27.42 21.62 -14.83
N ARG A 874 28.70 21.88 -15.09
CA ARG A 874 29.71 22.14 -14.05
C ARG A 874 29.52 23.53 -13.42
N TYR A 875 29.36 24.55 -14.25
CA TYR A 875 29.31 25.95 -13.86
C TYR A 875 28.01 26.33 -13.12
N ARG A 876 26.87 25.79 -13.56
CA ARG A 876 25.53 25.97 -13.00
C ARG A 876 24.83 24.59 -12.91
N PRO A 877 25.26 23.72 -11.97
CA PRO A 877 24.65 22.40 -11.77
C PRO A 877 23.21 22.55 -11.27
N PRO A 878 22.21 21.94 -11.93
CA PRO A 878 20.81 22.10 -11.53
C PRO A 878 20.53 21.69 -10.08
N VAL A 879 21.14 20.58 -9.63
CA VAL A 879 20.97 20.03 -8.28
C VAL A 879 22.24 20.28 -7.47
N LEU A 880 22.11 20.89 -6.28
CA LEU A 880 23.25 21.22 -5.41
C LEU A 880 23.63 20.07 -4.47
N MET A 881 22.66 19.22 -4.12
CA MET A 881 22.78 18.14 -3.14
C MET A 881 21.63 17.15 -3.27
N VAL A 882 21.81 15.95 -2.72
CA VAL A 882 20.75 14.92 -2.64
C VAL A 882 20.69 14.39 -1.22
N PRO A 883 19.59 14.54 -0.47
CA PRO A 883 19.51 14.03 0.90
C PRO A 883 19.52 12.50 0.99
N TYR A 884 20.26 11.96 1.97
CA TYR A 884 20.27 10.54 2.30
C TYR A 884 19.87 10.31 3.77
N LEU A 885 19.12 9.24 4.02
CA LEU A 885 18.83 8.74 5.36
C LEU A 885 19.91 7.74 5.80
N VAL A 886 20.43 7.93 7.00
CA VAL A 886 21.39 7.00 7.63
C VAL A 886 20.63 5.83 8.25
N LYS A 887 20.75 4.64 7.64
CA LYS A 887 20.09 3.39 8.07
C LYS A 887 20.83 2.72 9.24
N LYS A 888 22.13 2.96 9.30
CA LYS A 888 23.11 2.34 10.19
C LYS A 888 24.15 3.40 10.52
N ALA A 889 24.63 3.45 11.77
CA ALA A 889 25.70 4.35 12.17
C ALA A 889 26.85 4.34 11.14
N PHE A 890 27.13 5.50 10.54
CA PHE A 890 27.94 5.60 9.34
C PHE A 890 29.29 6.28 9.64
N PRO A 891 30.40 5.53 9.69
CA PRO A 891 31.74 6.08 9.94
C PRO A 891 32.21 6.83 8.69
N ILE A 892 31.75 8.06 8.54
CA ILE A 892 32.07 8.91 7.39
C ILE A 892 33.53 9.34 7.42
N THR A 893 34.10 9.55 8.61
CA THR A 893 35.53 9.73 8.86
C THR A 893 36.00 8.79 9.97
N ASP A 894 37.30 8.72 10.22
CA ASP A 894 37.86 7.93 11.32
C ASP A 894 37.51 8.54 12.70
N THR A 895 37.16 9.83 12.74
CA THR A 895 36.89 10.60 13.96
C THR A 895 35.41 10.88 14.19
N TYR A 896 34.55 10.67 13.19
CA TYR A 896 33.13 10.99 13.28
C TYR A 896 32.24 9.94 12.61
N THR A 897 31.24 9.50 13.37
CA THR A 897 30.23 8.53 12.92
C THR A 897 28.87 9.19 12.92
N VAL A 898 28.24 9.29 11.74
CA VAL A 898 26.89 9.85 11.61
C VAL A 898 25.89 8.90 12.24
N PRO A 899 25.03 9.36 13.16
CA PRO A 899 24.13 8.47 13.89
C PRO A 899 23.01 7.93 12.99
N LYS A 900 22.52 6.71 13.32
CA LYS A 900 21.34 6.13 12.67
C LYS A 900 20.13 7.06 12.82
N GLY A 901 19.36 7.23 11.75
CA GLY A 901 18.17 8.10 11.71
C GLY A 901 18.44 9.55 11.32
N ALA A 902 19.71 9.99 11.40
CA ALA A 902 20.14 11.28 10.88
C ALA A 902 20.02 11.33 9.34
N MET A 903 19.97 12.55 8.83
CA MET A 903 20.13 12.84 7.42
C MET A 903 21.60 13.16 7.14
N ILE A 904 22.14 12.65 6.03
CA ILE A 904 23.44 13.03 5.51
C ILE A 904 23.28 13.58 4.10
N ILE A 905 23.90 14.72 3.83
CA ILE A 905 23.75 15.49 2.59
C ILE A 905 25.09 15.50 1.86
N PRO A 906 25.31 14.66 0.84
CA PRO A 906 26.39 14.82 -0.12
C PRO A 906 26.14 16.05 -0.99
N THR A 907 27.15 16.91 -1.08
CA THR A 907 27.09 18.16 -1.84
C THR A 907 27.86 18.02 -3.15
N VAL A 908 27.33 18.54 -4.25
CA VAL A 908 28.00 18.48 -5.56
C VAL A 908 28.74 19.78 -5.90
N TRP A 909 28.22 20.94 -5.48
CA TRP A 909 28.74 22.25 -5.89
C TRP A 909 30.25 22.45 -5.64
N PRO A 910 30.80 22.15 -4.44
CA PRO A 910 32.24 22.32 -4.19
C PRO A 910 33.11 21.44 -5.10
N SER A 911 32.67 20.21 -5.37
CA SER A 911 33.44 19.28 -6.22
C SER A 911 33.60 19.78 -7.66
N LEU A 912 32.63 20.56 -8.15
CA LEU A 912 32.60 21.15 -9.49
C LEU A 912 33.40 22.46 -9.60
N ARG A 913 33.97 22.92 -8.48
CA ARG A 913 34.76 24.15 -8.36
C ARG A 913 36.10 23.94 -7.67
N ASP A 914 36.54 22.70 -7.62
CA ASP A 914 37.85 22.33 -7.10
C ASP A 914 38.95 22.97 -7.96
N PRO A 915 39.72 23.96 -7.45
CA PRO A 915 40.70 24.69 -8.24
C PRO A 915 41.91 23.83 -8.62
N GLU A 916 42.12 22.68 -7.97
CA GLU A 916 43.15 21.71 -8.39
C GLU A 916 42.79 21.00 -9.70
N ILE A 917 41.49 20.99 -10.04
CA ILE A 917 40.93 20.30 -11.20
C ILE A 917 40.46 21.28 -12.27
N TYR A 918 39.80 22.35 -11.86
CA TYR A 918 39.23 23.37 -12.74
C TYR A 918 39.92 24.70 -12.46
N GLU A 919 40.93 25.05 -13.26
CA GLU A 919 41.58 26.37 -13.21
C GLU A 919 40.52 27.48 -13.37
N ASN A 920 40.55 28.57 -12.60
CA ASN A 920 39.49 29.61 -12.66
C ASN A 920 38.06 29.02 -12.62
N PRO A 921 37.68 28.29 -11.55
CA PRO A 921 36.47 27.46 -11.53
C PRO A 921 35.16 28.26 -11.66
N ASP A 922 35.19 29.56 -11.33
CA ASP A 922 34.04 30.47 -11.46
C ASP A 922 33.97 31.18 -12.82
N PHE A 923 34.86 30.83 -13.76
CA PHE A 923 34.77 31.24 -15.15
C PHE A 923 34.21 30.10 -16.03
N TYR A 924 33.20 30.42 -16.82
CA TYR A 924 32.61 29.49 -17.79
C TYR A 924 33.53 29.36 -19.01
N ASP A 925 34.12 28.19 -19.21
CA ASP A 925 35.03 27.93 -20.34
C ASP A 925 34.86 26.50 -20.89
N PRO A 926 34.19 26.35 -22.04
CA PRO A 926 34.03 25.06 -22.70
C PRO A 926 35.34 24.43 -23.18
N ASP A 927 36.38 25.23 -23.46
CA ASP A 927 37.64 24.74 -24.03
C ASP A 927 38.38 23.79 -23.06
N ARG A 928 38.03 23.82 -21.77
CA ARG A 928 38.49 22.86 -20.74
C ARG A 928 38.17 21.40 -21.06
N TYR A 929 37.03 21.15 -21.71
CA TYR A 929 36.59 19.81 -22.10
C TYR A 929 36.94 19.48 -23.55
N VAL A 930 37.15 20.50 -24.39
CA VAL A 930 37.40 20.31 -25.82
C VAL A 930 38.89 20.18 -26.10
N THR A 931 39.69 21.14 -25.62
CA THR A 931 41.15 21.16 -25.80
C THR A 931 41.94 20.87 -24.51
N GLY A 932 41.30 21.01 -23.35
CA GLY A 932 41.89 20.73 -22.05
C GLY A 932 41.76 19.26 -21.61
N ASP A 933 42.09 18.99 -20.34
CA ASP A 933 42.07 17.66 -19.74
C ASP A 933 41.05 17.51 -18.60
N ALA A 934 40.08 18.44 -18.52
CA ALA A 934 39.07 18.45 -17.46
C ALA A 934 38.18 17.20 -17.47
N GLU A 935 38.03 16.52 -18.61
CA GLU A 935 37.33 15.24 -18.69
C GLU A 935 38.02 14.16 -17.86
N VAL A 936 39.34 14.07 -17.99
CA VAL A 936 40.15 13.03 -17.34
C VAL A 936 40.44 13.42 -15.89
N LYS A 937 40.95 14.64 -15.66
CA LYS A 937 41.25 15.14 -14.31
C LYS A 937 39.99 15.25 -13.45
N GLY A 938 38.89 15.73 -14.04
CA GLY A 938 37.63 15.98 -13.35
C GLY A 938 36.69 14.78 -13.23
N ALA A 939 37.07 13.59 -13.72
CA ALA A 939 36.19 12.42 -13.72
C ALA A 939 35.60 12.06 -12.34
N LYS A 940 36.36 12.27 -11.25
CA LYS A 940 35.87 12.04 -9.88
C LYS A 940 35.10 13.23 -9.30
N ASN A 941 35.30 14.42 -9.85
CA ASN A 941 34.77 15.71 -9.42
C ASN A 941 33.45 16.07 -10.10
N PHE A 942 33.18 15.53 -11.29
CA PHE A 942 31.94 15.77 -12.03
C PHE A 942 30.75 14.99 -11.43
N LEU A 943 30.30 15.42 -10.25
CA LEU A 943 29.24 14.76 -9.48
C LEU A 943 27.82 15.25 -9.82
N VAL A 944 27.64 16.01 -10.92
CA VAL A 944 26.33 16.53 -11.37
C VAL A 944 25.28 15.41 -11.47
N PHE A 945 25.70 14.22 -11.90
CA PHE A 945 24.85 13.04 -12.07
C PHE A 945 24.96 12.04 -10.90
N GLY A 946 25.65 12.39 -9.82
CA GLY A 946 25.95 11.53 -8.68
C GLY A 946 27.01 10.45 -8.98
N THR A 947 27.01 9.37 -8.20
CA THR A 947 27.81 8.15 -8.45
C THR A 947 27.15 6.97 -7.72
N GLY A 948 27.61 5.75 -7.97
CA GLY A 948 27.16 4.57 -7.22
C GLY A 948 25.81 4.02 -7.68
N PRO A 949 25.09 3.26 -6.85
CA PRO A 949 23.87 2.55 -7.27
C PRO A 949 22.73 3.43 -7.74
N HIS A 950 22.70 4.70 -7.28
CA HIS A 950 21.68 5.69 -7.64
C HIS A 950 22.19 6.74 -8.64
N TYR A 951 23.24 6.43 -9.40
CA TYR A 951 23.74 7.29 -10.48
C TYR A 951 22.60 7.71 -11.43
N CYS A 952 22.65 8.91 -12.04
CA CYS A 952 21.56 9.37 -12.91
C CYS A 952 21.35 8.42 -14.10
N LEU A 953 20.11 7.97 -14.31
CA LEU A 953 19.76 7.09 -15.44
C LEU A 953 19.72 7.87 -16.76
N GLY A 954 19.20 9.10 -16.73
CA GLY A 954 18.99 9.95 -17.89
C GLY A 954 20.16 10.87 -18.25
N GLN A 955 21.38 10.62 -17.77
CA GLN A 955 22.51 11.54 -17.97
C GLN A 955 22.81 11.86 -19.44
N HIS A 956 22.71 10.86 -20.33
CA HIS A 956 22.95 11.03 -21.76
C HIS A 956 21.78 11.74 -22.42
N TYR A 957 20.54 11.36 -22.07
CA TYR A 957 19.34 12.08 -22.50
C TYR A 957 19.45 13.57 -22.17
N ALA A 958 19.75 13.95 -20.93
CA ALA A 958 19.83 15.34 -20.52
C ALA A 958 20.89 16.14 -21.30
N GLN A 959 22.09 15.57 -21.47
CA GLN A 959 23.18 16.25 -22.20
C GLN A 959 22.87 16.39 -23.69
N TYR A 960 22.38 15.33 -24.34
CA TYR A 960 22.04 15.40 -25.76
C TYR A 960 20.82 16.29 -26.02
N ASN A 961 19.83 16.28 -25.13
CA ASN A 961 18.67 17.15 -25.21
C ASN A 961 19.06 18.63 -25.15
N LEU A 962 19.94 19.01 -24.21
CA LEU A 962 20.45 20.38 -24.10
C LEU A 962 21.34 20.77 -25.29
N ALA A 963 22.17 19.84 -25.81
CA ALA A 963 23.00 20.08 -26.98
C ALA A 963 22.16 20.27 -28.24
N LEU A 964 21.12 19.44 -28.44
CA LEU A 964 20.12 19.59 -29.50
C LEU A 964 19.44 20.95 -29.42
N MET A 965 18.94 21.31 -28.23
CA MET A 965 18.24 22.56 -27.97
C MET A 965 19.09 23.77 -28.40
N VAL A 966 20.30 23.89 -27.84
CA VAL A 966 21.14 25.07 -28.11
C VAL A 966 21.72 25.07 -29.52
N GLY A 967 22.14 23.91 -30.04
CA GLY A 967 22.70 23.79 -31.39
C GLY A 967 21.67 24.15 -32.46
N LYS A 968 20.42 23.70 -32.29
CA LYS A 968 19.32 24.07 -33.19
C LYS A 968 18.89 25.52 -33.01
N ALA A 969 18.76 26.01 -31.78
CA ALA A 969 18.44 27.43 -31.53
C ALA A 969 19.47 28.36 -32.16
N ALA A 970 20.77 28.03 -32.06
CA ALA A 970 21.86 28.78 -32.65
C ALA A 970 21.76 28.94 -34.18
N MET A 971 21.10 28.00 -34.88
CA MET A 971 20.88 28.05 -36.33
C MET A 971 19.71 28.94 -36.76
N HIS A 972 18.67 29.07 -35.92
CA HIS A 972 17.40 29.70 -36.32
C HIS A 972 17.05 30.96 -35.54
N LEU A 973 17.68 31.19 -34.38
CA LEU A 973 17.35 32.28 -33.47
C LEU A 973 18.58 33.13 -33.14
N ASP A 974 18.33 34.42 -32.99
CA ASP A 974 19.19 35.35 -32.27
C ASP A 974 18.47 35.77 -31.00
N TRP A 975 19.18 35.81 -29.87
CA TRP A 975 18.61 36.21 -28.60
C TRP A 975 19.54 37.12 -27.81
N VAL A 976 18.94 37.98 -27.01
CA VAL A 976 19.65 38.96 -26.17
C VAL A 976 19.13 38.84 -24.75
N HIS A 977 20.07 38.65 -23.81
CA HIS A 977 19.81 38.74 -22.39
C HIS A 977 19.88 40.20 -21.96
N HIS A 978 18.94 40.62 -21.11
CA HIS A 978 18.85 41.98 -20.57
C HIS A 978 19.16 41.91 -19.07
N PRO A 979 20.45 41.98 -18.69
CA PRO A 979 20.85 41.68 -17.32
C PRO A 979 20.29 42.71 -16.34
N THR A 980 19.80 42.21 -15.22
CA THR A 980 19.44 42.97 -14.03
C THR A 980 20.53 42.79 -12.97
N PRO A 981 20.54 43.60 -11.89
CA PRO A 981 21.42 43.37 -10.76
C PRO A 981 21.30 41.97 -10.13
N ARG A 982 20.19 41.25 -10.41
CA ARG A 982 19.87 39.94 -9.83
C ARG A 982 20.09 38.77 -10.80
N SER A 983 20.54 38.99 -12.04
CA SER A 983 20.67 37.91 -13.03
C SER A 983 21.67 36.82 -12.66
N GLU A 984 22.68 37.16 -11.86
CA GLU A 984 23.67 36.19 -11.37
C GLU A 984 23.38 35.70 -9.94
N GLU A 985 22.36 36.25 -9.28
CA GLU A 985 21.89 35.74 -7.99
C GLU A 985 21.13 34.43 -8.20
N ILE A 986 21.45 33.43 -7.39
CA ILE A 986 20.88 32.09 -7.50
C ILE A 986 19.64 31.96 -6.62
N LYS A 987 18.50 31.74 -7.26
CA LYS A 987 17.25 31.28 -6.65
C LYS A 987 17.36 29.77 -6.41
N VAL A 988 17.21 29.34 -5.16
CA VAL A 988 17.15 27.92 -4.81
C VAL A 988 15.69 27.52 -4.65
N PHE A 989 15.22 26.65 -5.52
CA PHE A 989 13.91 26.02 -5.41
C PHE A 989 14.12 24.49 -5.27
N ALA A 990 13.54 23.67 -6.15
CA ALA A 990 13.99 22.28 -6.31
C ALA A 990 15.38 22.18 -6.98
N THR A 991 15.68 23.14 -7.85
CA THR A 991 16.95 23.33 -8.56
C THR A 991 17.32 24.80 -8.57
N ILE A 992 18.44 25.17 -9.19
CA ILE A 992 18.91 26.55 -9.24
C ILE A 992 18.42 27.32 -10.49
N PHE A 993 17.91 28.53 -10.31
CA PHE A 993 17.52 29.43 -11.40
C PHE A 993 18.09 30.84 -11.17
N PRO A 994 18.19 31.68 -12.21
CA PRO A 994 18.42 33.11 -12.04
C PRO A 994 17.28 33.74 -11.22
N MET A 995 17.60 34.66 -10.32
CA MET A 995 16.60 35.31 -9.45
C MET A 995 15.59 36.20 -10.18
N ASP A 996 15.94 36.71 -11.36
CA ASP A 996 15.10 37.55 -12.21
C ASP A 996 14.38 36.76 -13.31
N ASP A 997 14.43 35.42 -13.24
CA ASP A 997 13.78 34.51 -14.18
C ASP A 997 14.23 34.71 -15.65
N CYS A 998 15.45 35.21 -15.87
CA CYS A 998 16.16 35.34 -17.15
C CYS A 998 15.42 36.20 -18.20
N PRO A 999 15.50 37.54 -18.11
CA PRO A 999 14.89 38.46 -19.07
C PRO A 999 15.54 38.37 -20.46
N LEU A 1000 14.81 37.85 -21.45
CA LEU A 1000 15.30 37.65 -22.81
C LEU A 1000 14.39 38.29 -23.85
N THR A 1001 14.96 38.55 -25.03
CA THR A 1001 14.24 38.82 -26.27
C THR A 1001 14.77 37.90 -27.37
N PHE A 1002 13.89 37.36 -28.20
CA PHE A 1002 14.23 36.50 -29.34
C PHE A 1002 13.85 37.16 -30.67
N THR A 1003 14.70 36.98 -31.67
CA THR A 1003 14.47 37.36 -33.06
C THR A 1003 14.85 36.21 -33.99
N LYS A 1004 14.25 36.18 -35.18
CA LYS A 1004 14.58 35.15 -36.17
C LYS A 1004 15.96 35.45 -36.74
N ARG A 1005 16.87 34.47 -36.70
CA ARG A 1005 18.18 34.60 -37.32
C ARG A 1005 18.01 34.63 -38.83
N PRO A 1006 18.54 35.64 -39.55
CA PRO A 1006 18.47 35.67 -41.00
C PRO A 1006 19.21 34.47 -41.59
N ALA A 1007 18.72 33.97 -42.73
CA ALA A 1007 19.49 33.06 -43.56
C ALA A 1007 20.75 33.83 -44.00
N SER A 1008 21.93 33.26 -43.76
CA SER A 1008 23.17 33.78 -44.33
C SER A 1008 23.05 33.71 -45.84
N SER A 1009 23.21 34.85 -46.52
CA SER A 1009 23.22 34.97 -47.99
C SER A 1009 24.25 34.07 -48.66
#